data_AF-A0A926AV48-F1
#
_entry.id   AF-A0A926AV48-F1
#
_cell.length_a   1.000
_cell.length_b   1.000
_cell.length_c   1.000
_cell.angle_alpha   90.00
_cell.angle_beta   90.00
_cell.angle_gamma   90.00
#
_symmetry.space_group_name_H-M   'P 1'
#
loop_
_entity.id
_entity.type
_entity.pdbx_description
1 polymer ?
#
loop_
_entity_poly.entity_id
_entity_poly.type
_entity_poly.pdbx_seq_one_letter_code
_entity_poly.pdbx_strand_id
1 'polypeptide(L)'
;MIEEQIATAKRHLPRGYSRELPRLAGGPSAGLPRVYDLALETISHGDGLVDAQRLSRFVAAYQTVTALKLGELWAIPIMLRLALIENLRRVGVRMAGARADRDLANVWADQMMEMAESDPKSLILVIADMARSSPPLGSAFVAELTRRLQGQSASLALALTWIEQQLAESHLTIDQLVQLEAQLQASHQVSISNSIGSLRLLSAIDWREFVEQMSAVEKILRDDPAGLHASMEFATRDSYRHATEQIARRSTSSESEVAAKAIELAQTRVDATDSRTAHVGFYLVDEGLSALESAVAVKRSALDSLHAFGRRYPLPIYLGTIAAITGALTAGLAARVYPRLTEPSEAASIALSALVILLLLLTTSQLAVSIVNWLVTLLVKPRSLPRMDYSEGIAPSARTLVAVPTLLTDISGVETLVEALEVRFLANRDVNLHFALLTDFPDADQESLPTDAPLLQLARDGISALNRTYGADQESPGDIFYLLHRPRRWNPQQRAWMGRERKRGKLEDLNALLRGNSGDAFSLIVGDTEPLLHVKYVITLDTDTQLPRDSARQLVGAMAHPLNWPQFDRPRFSAHADPAHADRPKRATPRHIVTTGYGILQPRIAVSLPETRRSPYARLYSGEPGLDPYTRTVSDVYQDAFDEGSFIGKGIYDVDAFESALADRFPDNRILSHDLLEGCYARAGL
;
A
#
# COMPACT_ATOMS: atom_id res chain seq x y z
N MET A 1 22.80 -18.02 -1.74
CA MET A 1 23.05 -16.63 -1.28
C MET A 1 23.48 -15.70 -2.42
N ILE A 2 24.65 -15.86 -3.06
CA ILE A 2 25.08 -14.91 -4.12
C ILE A 2 24.14 -14.95 -5.34
N GLU A 3 23.73 -16.13 -5.78
CA GLU A 3 22.75 -16.29 -6.88
C GLU A 3 21.41 -15.61 -6.58
N GLU A 4 20.96 -15.70 -5.32
CA GLU A 4 19.74 -15.03 -4.85
C GLU A 4 19.89 -13.50 -4.89
N GLN A 5 21.06 -12.98 -4.51
CA GLN A 5 21.35 -11.54 -4.64
C GLN A 5 21.39 -11.09 -6.10
N ILE A 6 21.93 -11.91 -7.00
CA ILE A 6 21.93 -11.65 -8.46
C ILE A 6 20.50 -11.68 -9.01
N ALA A 7 19.69 -12.66 -8.63
CA ALA A 7 18.29 -12.76 -9.04
C ALA A 7 17.47 -11.56 -8.56
N THR A 8 17.64 -11.19 -7.29
CA THR A 8 17.06 -9.99 -6.68
C THR A 8 17.49 -8.75 -7.45
N ALA A 9 18.77 -8.64 -7.80
CA ALA A 9 19.27 -7.49 -8.53
C ALA A 9 18.64 -7.35 -9.93
N LYS A 10 18.50 -8.46 -10.66
CA LYS A 10 17.82 -8.49 -11.96
C LYS A 10 16.34 -8.13 -11.87
N ARG A 11 15.65 -8.55 -10.80
CA ARG A 11 14.22 -8.25 -10.58
C ARG A 11 13.98 -6.78 -10.27
N HIS A 12 14.83 -6.17 -9.44
CA HIS A 12 14.66 -4.79 -8.97
C HIS A 12 15.35 -3.73 -9.83
N LEU A 13 16.07 -4.12 -10.89
CA LEU A 13 16.67 -3.19 -11.86
C LEU A 13 16.18 -3.45 -13.30
N PRO A 14 14.90 -3.19 -13.60
CA PRO A 14 14.41 -3.31 -14.97
C PRO A 14 15.11 -2.28 -15.89
N ARG A 15 15.24 -2.63 -17.18
CA ARG A 15 15.92 -1.78 -18.18
C ARG A 15 15.34 -0.36 -18.28
N GLY A 16 14.02 -0.23 -18.07
CA GLY A 16 13.34 1.07 -18.04
C GLY A 16 13.88 1.96 -16.92
N TYR A 17 13.84 1.46 -15.68
CA TYR A 17 14.32 2.18 -14.50
C TYR A 17 15.80 2.59 -14.61
N SER A 18 16.67 1.69 -15.08
CA SER A 18 18.10 2.00 -15.27
C SER A 18 18.37 3.10 -16.30
N ARG A 19 17.49 3.28 -17.30
CA ARG A 19 17.62 4.36 -18.30
C ARG A 19 17.22 5.73 -17.76
N GLU A 20 16.37 5.77 -16.74
CA GLU A 20 15.87 7.01 -16.13
C GLU A 20 16.87 7.63 -15.16
N LEU A 21 17.83 6.85 -14.64
CA LEU A 21 18.83 7.33 -13.69
C LEU A 21 19.85 8.27 -14.35
N PRO A 22 20.20 9.41 -13.71
CA PRO A 22 21.26 10.30 -14.18
C PRO A 22 22.60 9.57 -14.33
N ARG A 23 23.32 9.86 -15.41
CA ARG A 23 24.60 9.24 -15.75
C ARG A 23 25.75 10.24 -15.65
N LEU A 24 26.92 9.76 -15.26
CA LEU A 24 28.12 10.57 -15.21
C LEU A 24 28.65 10.85 -16.62
N ALA A 25 29.00 12.12 -16.89
CA ALA A 25 29.52 12.56 -18.18
C ALA A 25 31.04 12.32 -18.33
N GLY A 26 31.78 12.17 -17.24
CA GLY A 26 33.23 11.98 -17.23
C GLY A 26 33.71 11.20 -16.01
N GLY A 27 35.01 10.89 -15.97
CA GLY A 27 35.64 10.08 -14.92
C GLY A 27 35.63 8.56 -15.22
N PRO A 28 36.13 7.74 -14.28
CA PRO A 28 36.26 6.28 -14.46
C PRO A 28 34.91 5.56 -14.64
N SER A 29 33.81 6.18 -14.17
CA SER A 29 32.44 5.67 -14.26
C SER A 29 31.60 6.37 -15.35
N ALA A 30 32.24 6.98 -16.36
CA ALA A 30 31.54 7.66 -17.45
C ALA A 30 30.52 6.73 -18.15
N GLY A 31 29.29 7.24 -18.37
CA GLY A 31 28.20 6.49 -18.97
C GLY A 31 27.43 5.56 -18.03
N LEU A 32 27.90 5.39 -16.79
CA LEU A 32 27.21 4.63 -15.73
C LEU A 32 26.31 5.56 -14.88
N PRO A 33 25.27 5.00 -14.22
CA PRO A 33 24.46 5.76 -13.28
C PRO A 33 25.33 6.34 -12.16
N ARG A 34 25.13 7.61 -11.83
CA ARG A 34 25.87 8.30 -10.74
C ARG A 34 25.74 7.60 -9.39
N VAL A 35 24.57 7.03 -9.10
CA VAL A 35 24.33 6.25 -7.87
C VAL A 35 25.17 4.98 -7.80
N TYR A 36 25.51 4.40 -8.95
CA TYR A 36 26.41 3.24 -8.98
C TYR A 36 27.84 3.62 -8.60
N ASP A 37 28.31 4.77 -9.09
CA ASP A 37 29.61 5.32 -8.71
C ASP A 37 29.65 5.64 -7.20
N LEU A 38 28.58 6.26 -6.67
CA LEU A 38 28.41 6.50 -5.23
C LEU A 38 28.51 5.20 -4.42
N ALA A 39 27.88 4.13 -4.88
CA ALA A 39 27.92 2.82 -4.24
C ALA A 39 29.32 2.19 -4.31
N LEU A 40 30.02 2.31 -5.45
CA LEU A 40 31.40 1.84 -5.61
C LEU A 40 32.35 2.56 -4.65
N GLU A 41 32.25 3.88 -4.55
CA GLU A 41 33.10 4.67 -3.64
C GLU A 41 32.80 4.37 -2.17
N THR A 42 31.52 4.15 -1.83
CA THR A 42 31.16 3.73 -0.47
C THR A 42 31.83 2.40 -0.08
N ILE A 43 31.92 1.46 -1.03
CA ILE A 43 32.49 0.13 -0.82
C ILE A 43 34.02 0.14 -0.89
N SER A 44 34.60 0.94 -1.77
CA SER A 44 36.06 1.06 -1.91
C SER A 44 36.68 1.64 -0.64
N HIS A 45 36.07 2.67 -0.06
CA HIS A 45 36.53 3.30 1.19
C HIS A 45 36.19 2.47 2.44
N GLY A 46 35.18 1.59 2.37
CA GLY A 46 34.76 0.72 3.45
C GLY A 46 35.35 -0.70 3.43
N ASP A 47 36.15 -1.06 2.42
CA ASP A 47 36.57 -2.45 2.11
C ASP A 47 35.42 -3.46 2.24
N GLY A 48 34.30 -3.15 1.58
CA GLY A 48 33.09 -3.98 1.59
C GLY A 48 32.23 -3.89 2.85
N LEU A 49 32.63 -3.13 3.88
CA LEU A 49 31.83 -2.92 5.09
C LEU A 49 30.83 -1.77 4.87
N VAL A 50 29.54 -2.12 4.83
CA VAL A 50 28.44 -1.18 4.72
C VAL A 50 27.69 -1.14 6.04
N ASP A 51 27.49 0.07 6.57
CA ASP A 51 26.70 0.36 7.75
C ASP A 51 25.70 1.48 7.43
N ALA A 52 24.50 1.40 7.99
CA ALA A 52 23.41 2.33 7.69
C ALA A 52 23.79 3.78 8.06
N GLN A 53 24.41 4.01 9.22
CA GLN A 53 24.79 5.37 9.66
C GLN A 53 25.92 5.96 8.83
N ARG A 54 26.89 5.12 8.41
CA ARG A 54 27.97 5.55 7.50
C ARG A 54 27.41 5.91 6.13
N LEU A 55 26.52 5.07 5.59
CA LEU A 55 25.85 5.32 4.32
C LEU A 55 25.05 6.63 4.35
N SER A 56 24.24 6.86 5.39
CA SER A 56 23.46 8.09 5.52
C SER A 56 24.34 9.33 5.59
N ARG A 57 25.46 9.28 6.34
CA ARG A 57 26.42 10.40 6.39
C ARG A 57 27.09 10.65 5.06
N PHE A 58 27.48 9.59 4.35
CA PHE A 58 28.11 9.69 3.03
C PHE A 58 27.17 10.34 2.02
N VAL A 59 25.92 9.85 1.95
CA VAL A 59 24.89 10.39 1.06
C VAL A 59 24.53 11.83 1.43
N ALA A 60 24.41 12.15 2.72
CA ALA A 60 24.16 13.52 3.18
C ALA A 60 25.30 14.47 2.75
N ALA A 61 26.56 14.05 2.90
CA ALA A 61 27.71 14.83 2.47
C ALA A 61 27.72 15.03 0.94
N TYR A 62 27.43 13.99 0.17
CA TYR A 62 27.32 14.07 -1.30
C TYR A 62 26.25 15.08 -1.73
N GLN A 63 25.10 15.06 -1.07
CA GLN A 63 23.97 15.93 -1.38
C GLN A 63 24.20 17.42 -1.06
N THR A 64 25.29 17.78 -0.36
CA THR A 64 25.67 19.19 -0.18
C THR A 64 26.10 19.87 -1.48
N VAL A 65 26.57 19.09 -2.46
CA VAL A 65 26.99 19.59 -3.77
C VAL A 65 25.87 19.46 -4.79
N THR A 66 25.19 18.31 -4.82
CA THR A 66 24.07 18.09 -5.74
C THR A 66 23.06 17.13 -5.13
N ALA A 67 21.80 17.56 -5.04
CA ALA A 67 20.72 16.72 -4.55
C ALA A 67 20.54 15.46 -5.42
N LEU A 68 20.26 14.33 -4.76
CA LEU A 68 19.87 13.10 -5.44
C LEU A 68 18.37 13.11 -5.72
N LYS A 69 17.98 12.59 -6.89
CA LYS A 69 16.57 12.39 -7.22
C LYS A 69 15.94 11.27 -6.38
N LEU A 70 14.62 11.26 -6.26
CA LEU A 70 13.88 10.17 -5.58
C LEU A 70 14.20 8.80 -6.18
N GLY A 71 14.19 8.67 -7.51
CA GLY A 71 14.60 7.45 -8.19
C GLY A 71 16.08 7.08 -7.97
N GLU A 72 16.96 8.04 -7.70
CA GLU A 72 18.34 7.75 -7.33
C GLU A 72 18.44 7.17 -5.91
N LEU A 73 17.70 7.73 -4.95
CA LEU A 73 17.67 7.24 -3.57
C LEU A 73 17.13 5.81 -3.49
N TRP A 74 16.04 5.52 -4.20
CA TRP A 74 15.49 4.16 -4.31
C TRP A 74 16.40 3.18 -5.05
N ALA A 75 17.36 3.68 -5.85
CA ALA A 75 18.36 2.86 -6.51
C ALA A 75 19.57 2.51 -5.63
N ILE A 76 19.79 3.18 -4.49
CA ILE A 76 20.94 2.90 -3.61
C ILE A 76 21.03 1.42 -3.16
N PRO A 77 19.95 0.75 -2.70
CA PRO A 77 20.02 -0.63 -2.21
C PRO A 77 20.51 -1.58 -3.30
N ILE A 78 19.99 -1.42 -4.51
CA ILE A 78 20.33 -2.24 -5.67
C ILE A 78 21.76 -1.96 -6.14
N MET A 79 22.18 -0.69 -6.15
CA MET A 79 23.54 -0.32 -6.54
C MET A 79 24.59 -0.82 -5.54
N LEU A 80 24.32 -0.75 -4.24
CA LEU A 80 25.19 -1.33 -3.20
C LEU A 80 25.33 -2.85 -3.36
N ARG A 81 24.22 -3.56 -3.65
CA ARG A 81 24.29 -5.01 -3.95
C ARG A 81 25.19 -5.31 -5.15
N LEU A 82 25.02 -4.56 -6.24
CA LEU A 82 25.83 -4.75 -7.45
C LEU A 82 27.32 -4.46 -7.17
N ALA A 83 27.61 -3.38 -6.46
CA ALA A 83 28.97 -2.99 -6.14
C ALA A 83 29.64 -3.96 -5.14
N LEU A 84 28.89 -4.58 -4.21
CA LEU A 84 29.40 -5.66 -3.35
C LEU A 84 29.68 -6.94 -4.14
N ILE A 85 28.82 -7.30 -5.10
CA ILE A 85 29.05 -8.44 -6.01
C ILE A 85 30.29 -8.19 -6.87
N GLU A 86 30.48 -6.97 -7.37
CA GLU A 86 31.67 -6.60 -8.12
C GLU A 86 32.93 -6.67 -7.23
N ASN A 87 32.85 -6.25 -5.97
CA ASN A 87 33.97 -6.42 -5.02
C ASN A 87 34.31 -7.90 -4.80
N LEU A 88 33.29 -8.75 -4.57
CA LEU A 88 33.47 -10.20 -4.45
C LEU A 88 34.07 -10.82 -5.71
N ARG A 89 33.65 -10.39 -6.91
CA ARG A 89 34.23 -10.83 -8.18
C ARG A 89 35.71 -10.45 -8.25
N ARG A 90 36.08 -9.22 -7.89
CA ARG A 90 37.48 -8.74 -7.88
C ARG A 90 38.35 -9.57 -6.94
N VAL A 91 37.89 -9.83 -5.71
CA VAL A 91 38.62 -10.68 -4.76
C VAL A 91 38.68 -12.13 -5.26
N GLY A 92 37.57 -12.67 -5.79
CA GLY A 92 37.51 -14.04 -6.32
C GLY A 92 38.47 -14.28 -7.48
N VAL A 93 38.59 -13.34 -8.42
CA VAL A 93 39.56 -13.42 -9.52
C VAL A 93 41.00 -13.44 -8.99
N ARG A 94 41.33 -12.58 -8.00
CA ARG A 94 42.66 -12.57 -7.37
C ARG A 94 42.97 -13.89 -6.65
N MET A 95 41.99 -14.43 -5.92
CA MET A 95 42.14 -15.72 -5.24
C MET A 95 42.29 -16.89 -6.21
N ALA A 96 41.55 -16.89 -7.33
CA ALA A 96 41.67 -17.91 -8.36
C ALA A 96 43.07 -17.90 -9.00
N GLY A 97 43.62 -16.71 -9.27
CA GLY A 97 45.01 -16.55 -9.73
C GLY A 97 46.01 -17.10 -8.71
N ALA A 98 45.92 -16.66 -7.46
CA ALA A 98 46.78 -17.15 -6.38
C ALA A 98 46.65 -18.67 -6.16
N ARG A 99 45.46 -19.24 -6.38
CA ARG A 99 45.24 -20.69 -6.30
C ARG A 99 45.96 -21.43 -7.43
N ALA A 100 45.87 -20.93 -8.66
CA ALA A 100 46.60 -21.50 -9.79
C ALA A 100 48.12 -21.49 -9.56
N ASP A 101 48.66 -20.40 -9.01
CA ASP A 101 50.07 -20.29 -8.65
C ASP A 101 50.48 -21.32 -7.58
N ARG A 102 49.63 -21.53 -6.54
CA ARG A 102 49.88 -22.57 -5.52
C ARG A 102 49.77 -23.98 -6.07
N ASP A 103 48.82 -24.24 -6.95
CA ASP A 103 48.66 -25.57 -7.56
C ASP A 103 49.88 -25.87 -8.45
N LEU A 104 50.40 -24.89 -9.18
CA LEU A 104 51.66 -25.03 -9.93
C LEU A 104 52.87 -25.26 -9.02
N ALA A 105 52.97 -24.54 -7.89
CA ALA A 105 54.00 -24.76 -6.88
C ALA A 105 53.94 -26.19 -6.31
N ASN A 106 52.74 -26.70 -6.05
CA ASN A 106 52.55 -28.07 -5.57
C ASN A 106 53.01 -29.12 -6.58
N VAL A 107 52.71 -28.94 -7.88
CA VAL A 107 53.19 -29.85 -8.93
C VAL A 107 54.72 -29.94 -8.93
N TRP A 108 55.42 -28.80 -8.88
CA TRP A 108 56.87 -28.79 -8.84
C TRP A 108 57.43 -29.35 -7.54
N ALA A 109 56.82 -29.02 -6.40
CA ALA A 109 57.22 -29.55 -5.10
C ALA A 109 57.09 -31.08 -5.05
N ASP A 110 56.00 -31.64 -5.57
CA ASP A 110 55.74 -33.08 -5.62
C ASP A 110 56.80 -33.79 -6.46
N GLN A 111 57.08 -33.27 -7.67
CA GLN A 111 58.13 -33.82 -8.54
C GLN A 111 59.51 -33.75 -7.89
N MET A 112 59.83 -32.66 -7.19
CA MET A 112 61.10 -32.51 -6.48
C MET A 112 61.22 -33.44 -5.28
N MET A 113 60.16 -33.62 -4.49
CA MET A 113 60.16 -34.55 -3.35
C MET A 113 60.25 -36.01 -3.80
N GLU A 114 59.46 -36.41 -4.81
CA GLU A 114 59.51 -37.76 -5.38
C GLU A 114 60.91 -38.07 -5.94
N MET A 115 61.52 -37.11 -6.66
CA MET A 115 62.87 -37.27 -7.19
C MET A 115 63.92 -37.28 -6.07
N ALA A 116 63.74 -36.47 -5.01
CA ALA A 116 64.64 -36.46 -3.87
C ALA A 116 64.62 -37.79 -3.08
N GLU A 117 63.50 -38.52 -3.08
CA GLU A 117 63.40 -39.85 -2.44
C GLU A 117 63.89 -40.98 -3.36
N SER A 118 63.56 -40.93 -4.66
CA SER A 118 63.84 -42.02 -5.60
C SER A 118 65.23 -41.94 -6.27
N ASP A 119 65.66 -40.75 -6.68
CA ASP A 119 66.98 -40.50 -7.30
C ASP A 119 67.48 -39.05 -7.06
N PRO A 120 68.15 -38.80 -5.91
CA PRO A 120 68.62 -37.46 -5.54
C PRO A 120 69.53 -36.78 -6.57
N LYS A 121 70.23 -37.53 -7.42
CA LYS A 121 71.15 -36.97 -8.43
C LYS A 121 70.38 -36.33 -9.59
N SER A 122 69.19 -36.84 -9.89
CA SER A 122 68.33 -36.35 -10.97
C SER A 122 67.48 -35.13 -10.56
N LEU A 123 67.48 -34.74 -9.28
CA LEU A 123 66.78 -33.55 -8.77
C LEU A 123 67.19 -32.26 -9.50
N ILE A 124 68.46 -32.13 -9.91
CA ILE A 124 68.95 -30.95 -10.60
C ILE A 124 68.31 -30.78 -11.99
N LEU A 125 67.89 -31.88 -12.63
CA LEU A 125 67.16 -31.85 -13.90
C LEU A 125 65.75 -31.30 -13.71
N VAL A 126 65.07 -31.69 -12.62
CA VAL A 126 63.74 -31.17 -12.26
C VAL A 126 63.79 -29.67 -11.94
N ILE A 127 64.81 -29.21 -11.20
CA ILE A 127 65.02 -27.79 -10.94
C ILE A 127 65.29 -27.03 -12.25
N ALA A 128 66.09 -27.59 -13.15
CA ALA A 128 66.36 -26.98 -14.46
C ALA A 128 65.10 -26.95 -15.35
N ASP A 129 64.26 -27.98 -15.32
CA ASP A 129 62.98 -28.01 -16.01
C ASP A 129 62.01 -26.95 -15.48
N MET A 130 61.92 -26.80 -14.16
CA MET A 130 61.16 -25.73 -13.53
C MET A 130 61.67 -24.35 -13.98
N ALA A 131 62.98 -24.12 -13.91
CA ALA A 131 63.59 -22.86 -14.34
C ALA A 131 63.29 -22.55 -15.81
N ARG A 132 63.34 -23.55 -16.69
CA ARG A 132 62.99 -23.41 -18.11
C ARG A 132 61.51 -23.07 -18.33
N SER A 133 60.62 -23.57 -17.49
CA SER A 133 59.18 -23.28 -17.58
C SER A 133 58.81 -21.84 -17.21
N SER A 134 59.73 -21.08 -16.62
CA SER A 134 59.53 -19.66 -16.22
C SER A 134 58.27 -19.46 -15.37
N PRO A 135 58.16 -20.11 -14.19
CA PRO A 135 56.96 -20.00 -13.36
C PRO A 135 56.75 -18.56 -12.88
N PRO A 136 55.50 -18.15 -12.62
CA PRO A 136 55.23 -16.86 -12.01
C PRO A 136 55.82 -16.85 -10.59
N LEU A 137 56.92 -16.13 -10.38
CA LEU A 137 57.57 -15.94 -9.08
C LEU A 137 56.76 -14.98 -8.18
N GLY A 138 55.44 -15.12 -8.17
CA GLY A 138 54.53 -14.38 -7.30
C GLY A 138 54.57 -14.87 -5.86
N SER A 139 53.99 -14.07 -4.95
CA SER A 139 53.95 -14.38 -3.51
C SER A 139 53.33 -15.75 -3.22
N ALA A 140 52.27 -16.11 -3.92
CA ALA A 140 51.54 -17.37 -3.73
C ALA A 140 52.36 -18.60 -4.14
N PHE A 141 53.07 -18.53 -5.27
CA PHE A 141 53.94 -19.60 -5.74
C PHE A 141 55.14 -19.81 -4.80
N VAL A 142 55.87 -18.73 -4.50
CA VAL A 142 57.07 -18.77 -3.66
C VAL A 142 56.75 -19.23 -2.24
N ALA A 143 55.66 -18.72 -1.64
CA ALA A 143 55.27 -19.10 -0.28
C ALA A 143 54.91 -20.57 -0.19
N GLU A 144 54.16 -21.11 -1.15
CA GLU A 144 53.75 -22.52 -1.15
C GLU A 144 54.92 -23.46 -1.43
N LEU A 145 55.75 -23.14 -2.42
CA LEU A 145 56.93 -23.93 -2.75
C LEU A 145 57.93 -23.96 -1.58
N THR A 146 58.18 -22.81 -0.95
CA THR A 146 59.05 -22.73 0.24
C THR A 146 58.47 -23.56 1.39
N ARG A 147 57.18 -23.40 1.68
CA ARG A 147 56.48 -24.14 2.75
C ARG A 147 56.57 -25.66 2.56
N ARG A 148 56.53 -26.15 1.32
CA ARG A 148 56.61 -27.59 0.99
C ARG A 148 58.03 -28.14 1.09
N LEU A 149 59.03 -27.38 0.65
CA LEU A 149 60.42 -27.84 0.54
C LEU A 149 61.24 -27.63 1.82
N GLN A 150 60.89 -26.63 2.64
CA GLN A 150 61.64 -26.29 3.85
C GLN A 150 61.58 -27.42 4.88
N GLY A 151 62.76 -27.87 5.34
CA GLY A 151 62.89 -28.86 6.42
C GLY A 151 62.74 -30.33 6.01
N GLN A 152 62.55 -30.64 4.72
CA GLN A 152 62.37 -32.03 4.25
C GLN A 152 63.70 -32.77 4.00
N SER A 153 64.62 -32.19 3.22
CA SER A 153 65.92 -32.82 2.96
C SER A 153 66.99 -31.80 2.53
N ALA A 154 68.27 -32.15 2.71
CA ALA A 154 69.39 -31.29 2.32
C ALA A 154 69.51 -31.12 0.79
N SER A 155 69.02 -32.07 -0.01
CA SER A 155 69.02 -32.00 -1.48
C SER A 155 68.03 -30.97 -2.01
N LEU A 156 66.91 -30.75 -1.33
CA LEU A 156 65.89 -29.76 -1.69
C LEU A 156 66.32 -28.31 -1.38
N ALA A 157 67.38 -28.10 -0.60
CA ALA A 157 67.95 -26.77 -0.33
C ALA A 157 68.44 -26.08 -1.61
N LEU A 158 68.86 -26.85 -2.62
CA LEU A 158 69.30 -26.32 -3.92
C LEU A 158 68.16 -25.61 -4.67
N ALA A 159 66.93 -26.12 -4.58
CA ALA A 159 65.76 -25.50 -5.20
C ALA A 159 65.41 -24.18 -4.51
N LEU A 160 65.48 -24.13 -3.17
CA LEU A 160 65.27 -22.91 -2.39
C LEU A 160 66.36 -21.85 -2.68
N THR A 161 67.62 -22.28 -2.78
CA THR A 161 68.75 -21.39 -3.12
C THR A 161 68.57 -20.79 -4.52
N TRP A 162 68.06 -21.57 -5.49
CA TRP A 162 67.78 -21.06 -6.82
C TRP A 162 66.68 -19.99 -6.82
N ILE A 163 65.58 -20.21 -6.08
CA ILE A 163 64.51 -19.22 -5.93
C ILE A 163 65.05 -17.94 -5.27
N GLU A 164 65.84 -18.09 -4.20
CA GLU A 164 66.45 -16.96 -3.49
C GLU A 164 67.35 -16.13 -4.42
N GLN A 165 68.13 -16.79 -5.27
CA GLN A 165 68.98 -16.13 -6.26
C GLN A 165 68.15 -15.39 -7.33
N GLN A 166 67.07 -15.98 -7.82
CA GLN A 166 66.16 -15.33 -8.78
C GLN A 166 65.43 -14.13 -8.18
N LEU A 167 65.00 -14.22 -6.92
CA LEU A 167 64.35 -13.10 -6.22
C LEU A 167 65.34 -11.96 -5.92
N ALA A 168 66.60 -12.28 -5.65
CA ALA A 168 67.65 -11.30 -5.42
C ALA A 168 67.90 -10.40 -6.64
N GLU A 169 67.69 -10.90 -7.87
CA GLU A 169 67.75 -10.09 -9.10
C GLU A 169 66.71 -8.96 -9.12
N SER A 170 65.60 -9.13 -8.38
CA SER A 170 64.53 -8.14 -8.23
C SER A 170 64.51 -7.47 -6.84
N HIS A 171 65.59 -7.61 -6.05
CA HIS A 171 65.69 -7.10 -4.67
C HIS A 171 64.58 -7.60 -3.71
N LEU A 172 64.03 -8.79 -3.97
CA LEU A 172 63.04 -9.43 -3.11
C LEU A 172 63.66 -10.60 -2.35
N THR A 173 63.06 -10.96 -1.21
CA THR A 173 63.44 -12.14 -0.42
C THR A 173 62.26 -13.09 -0.26
N ILE A 174 62.56 -14.36 0.02
CA ILE A 174 61.54 -15.38 0.27
C ILE A 174 60.66 -14.96 1.47
N ASP A 175 61.27 -14.51 2.57
CA ASP A 175 60.54 -14.08 3.78
C ASP A 175 59.57 -12.92 3.50
N GLN A 176 59.99 -11.94 2.70
CA GLN A 176 59.11 -10.83 2.29
C GLN A 176 57.90 -11.33 1.47
N LEU A 177 58.11 -12.26 0.55
CA LEU A 177 57.01 -12.81 -0.27
C LEU A 177 56.07 -13.71 0.55
N VAL A 178 56.60 -14.48 1.50
CA VAL A 178 55.80 -15.27 2.45
C VAL A 178 54.95 -14.34 3.32
N GLN A 179 55.54 -13.26 3.86
CA GLN A 179 54.81 -12.29 4.67
C GLN A 179 53.76 -11.54 3.85
N LEU A 180 54.09 -11.16 2.61
CA LEU A 180 53.15 -10.52 1.68
C LEU A 180 51.96 -11.45 1.38
N GLU A 181 52.20 -12.73 1.12
CA GLU A 181 51.13 -13.70 0.86
C GLU A 181 50.20 -13.85 2.07
N ALA A 182 50.76 -13.93 3.28
CA ALA A 182 49.96 -13.99 4.51
C ALA A 182 49.10 -12.73 4.69
N GLN A 183 49.64 -11.54 4.41
CA GLN A 183 48.90 -10.28 4.44
C GLN A 183 47.77 -10.23 3.39
N LEU A 184 48.06 -10.66 2.16
CA LEU A 184 47.07 -10.72 1.08
C LEU A 184 45.94 -11.70 1.39
N GLN A 185 46.25 -12.88 1.93
CA GLN A 185 45.24 -13.85 2.37
C GLN A 185 44.35 -13.27 3.48
N ALA A 186 44.95 -12.64 4.50
CA ALA A 186 44.19 -12.02 5.58
C ALA A 186 43.28 -10.89 5.06
N SER A 187 43.80 -10.02 4.18
CA SER A 187 43.01 -8.95 3.56
C SER A 187 41.86 -9.50 2.71
N HIS A 188 42.10 -10.52 1.88
CA HIS A 188 41.04 -11.16 1.08
C HIS A 188 39.96 -11.79 1.96
N GLN A 189 40.35 -12.46 3.05
CA GLN A 189 39.40 -13.07 3.99
C GLN A 189 38.52 -12.01 4.65
N VAL A 190 39.10 -10.89 5.09
CA VAL A 190 38.36 -9.77 5.69
C VAL A 190 37.42 -9.13 4.66
N SER A 191 37.89 -8.82 3.45
CA SER A 191 37.07 -8.19 2.41
C SER A 191 35.89 -9.07 1.97
N ILE A 192 36.09 -10.40 1.90
CA ILE A 192 35.00 -11.36 1.66
C ILE A 192 34.01 -11.37 2.83
N SER A 193 34.51 -11.45 4.07
CA SER A 193 33.67 -11.45 5.27
C SER A 193 32.81 -10.20 5.34
N ASN A 194 33.42 -9.02 5.15
CA ASN A 194 32.74 -7.73 5.10
C ASN A 194 31.70 -7.70 3.98
N SER A 195 32.06 -8.12 2.77
CA SER A 195 31.14 -8.08 1.63
C SER A 195 29.91 -8.99 1.83
N ILE A 196 30.11 -10.19 2.38
CA ILE A 196 29.04 -11.13 2.71
C ILE A 196 28.17 -10.59 3.86
N GLY A 197 28.79 -10.05 4.91
CA GLY A 197 28.10 -9.43 6.04
C GLY A 197 27.24 -8.26 5.59
N SER A 198 27.78 -7.37 4.78
CA SER A 198 27.06 -6.24 4.19
C SER A 198 25.90 -6.67 3.31
N LEU A 199 26.07 -7.69 2.45
CA LEU A 199 24.95 -8.21 1.64
C LEU A 199 23.78 -8.68 2.50
N ARG A 200 24.04 -9.28 3.68
CA ARG A 200 23.00 -9.66 4.63
C ARG A 200 22.38 -8.44 5.30
N LEU A 201 23.22 -7.48 5.72
CA LEU A 201 22.78 -6.26 6.39
C LEU A 201 21.92 -5.37 5.47
N LEU A 202 22.19 -5.32 4.16
CA LEU A 202 21.36 -4.60 3.18
C LEU A 202 19.90 -5.11 3.13
N SER A 203 19.64 -6.35 3.55
CA SER A 203 18.28 -6.88 3.63
C SER A 203 17.57 -6.52 4.94
N ALA A 204 18.32 -6.13 5.98
CA ALA A 204 17.80 -5.74 7.29
C ALA A 204 17.57 -4.22 7.43
N ILE A 205 18.21 -3.41 6.59
CA ILE A 205 17.99 -1.95 6.58
C ILE A 205 16.55 -1.64 6.15
N ASP A 206 15.87 -0.79 6.91
CA ASP A 206 14.63 -0.17 6.45
C ASP A 206 14.93 0.94 5.44
N TRP A 207 14.87 0.56 4.16
CA TRP A 207 15.09 1.50 3.05
C TRP A 207 14.02 2.57 2.95
N ARG A 208 12.83 2.36 3.52
CA ARG A 208 11.74 3.35 3.52
C ARG A 208 12.15 4.55 4.37
N GLU A 209 12.59 4.28 5.59
CA GLU A 209 13.07 5.30 6.52
C GLU A 209 14.32 6.01 5.95
N PHE A 210 15.27 5.24 5.40
CA PHE A 210 16.47 5.80 4.78
C PHE A 210 16.15 6.80 3.66
N VAL A 211 15.22 6.46 2.75
CA VAL A 211 14.84 7.34 1.65
C VAL A 211 14.13 8.60 2.17
N GLU A 212 13.24 8.48 3.15
CA GLU A 212 12.57 9.66 3.76
C GLU A 212 13.57 10.60 4.41
N GLN A 213 14.52 10.08 5.18
CA GLN A 213 15.54 10.89 5.84
C GLN A 213 16.45 11.62 4.84
N MET A 214 16.81 10.96 3.74
CA MET A 214 17.77 11.50 2.76
C MET A 214 17.10 12.35 1.66
N SER A 215 15.79 12.26 1.49
CA SER A 215 15.05 12.97 0.43
C SER A 215 14.94 14.46 0.69
N ALA A 216 15.45 15.27 -0.26
CA ALA A 216 15.25 16.72 -0.25
C ALA A 216 13.76 17.09 -0.46
N VAL A 217 13.05 16.30 -1.28
CA VAL A 217 11.61 16.48 -1.51
C VAL A 217 10.83 16.26 -0.21
N GLU A 218 11.14 15.20 0.54
CA GLU A 218 10.46 14.91 1.81
C GLU A 218 10.67 16.03 2.83
N LYS A 219 11.88 16.59 2.91
CA LYS A 219 12.17 17.73 3.80
C LYS A 219 11.33 18.95 3.46
N ILE A 220 11.11 19.24 2.17
CA ILE A 220 10.27 20.37 1.72
C ILE A 220 8.79 20.07 1.98
N LEU A 221 8.33 18.85 1.70
CA LEU A 221 6.92 18.49 1.94
C LEU A 221 6.53 18.51 3.42
N ARG A 222 7.50 18.40 4.34
CA ARG A 222 7.29 18.58 5.78
C ARG A 222 6.99 20.02 6.20
N ASP A 223 7.29 21.00 5.36
CA ASP A 223 6.91 22.41 5.57
C ASP A 223 5.44 22.67 5.19
N ASP A 224 4.62 21.62 5.13
CA ASP A 224 3.18 21.66 4.89
C ASP A 224 2.49 22.64 5.85
N PRO A 225 1.74 23.64 5.34
CA PRO A 225 1.11 24.65 6.20
C PRO A 225 0.08 24.07 7.17
N ALA A 226 -0.57 22.97 6.79
CA ALA A 226 -1.49 22.26 7.67
C ALA A 226 -0.76 21.45 8.77
N GLY A 227 0.56 21.23 8.63
CA GLY A 227 1.36 20.44 9.56
C GLY A 227 1.01 18.94 9.59
N LEU A 228 0.24 18.45 8.61
CA LEU A 228 -0.32 17.09 8.64
C LEU A 228 0.52 16.09 7.85
N HIS A 229 1.30 16.53 6.85
CA HIS A 229 2.13 15.65 6.01
C HIS A 229 3.02 14.69 6.82
N ALA A 230 3.67 15.18 7.88
CA ALA A 230 4.56 14.37 8.71
C ALA A 230 3.82 13.25 9.47
N SER A 231 2.54 13.44 9.79
CA SER A 231 1.68 12.46 10.48
C SER A 231 0.94 11.50 9.53
N MET A 232 1.24 11.53 8.23
CA MET A 232 0.63 10.63 7.25
C MET A 232 1.31 9.28 7.18
N GLU A 233 0.56 8.25 6.77
CA GLU A 233 1.12 6.92 6.54
C GLU A 233 2.23 6.99 5.48
N PHE A 234 3.28 6.17 5.64
CA PHE A 234 4.39 6.09 4.68
C PHE A 234 3.91 5.95 3.23
N ALA A 235 2.91 5.10 2.98
CA ALA A 235 2.36 4.89 1.64
C ALA A 235 1.75 6.18 1.03
N THR A 236 1.09 7.00 1.85
CA THR A 236 0.55 8.31 1.46
C THR A 236 1.69 9.28 1.13
N ARG A 237 2.68 9.41 2.02
CA ARG A 237 3.85 10.28 1.79
C ARG A 237 4.63 9.85 0.55
N ASP A 238 4.77 8.55 0.34
CA ASP A 238 5.44 7.98 -0.82
C ASP A 238 4.68 8.24 -2.12
N SER A 239 3.34 8.19 -2.09
CA SER A 239 2.51 8.59 -3.21
C SER A 239 2.72 10.06 -3.60
N TYR A 240 2.85 10.96 -2.61
CA TYR A 240 3.09 12.38 -2.85
C TYR A 240 4.49 12.63 -3.44
N ARG A 241 5.50 11.89 -2.97
CA ARG A 241 6.85 11.91 -3.57
C ARG A 241 6.82 11.42 -5.02
N HIS A 242 6.13 10.32 -5.30
CA HIS A 242 5.96 9.82 -6.67
C HIS A 242 5.19 10.79 -7.57
N ALA A 243 4.18 11.48 -7.05
CA ALA A 243 3.46 12.52 -7.79
C ALA A 243 4.40 13.68 -8.16
N THR A 244 5.21 14.14 -7.20
CA THR A 244 6.24 15.17 -7.40
C THR A 244 7.24 14.75 -8.48
N GLU A 245 7.74 13.51 -8.42
CA GLU A 245 8.65 12.96 -9.42
C GLU A 245 8.01 12.94 -10.83
N GLN A 246 6.76 12.48 -10.94
CA GLN A 246 6.04 12.42 -12.22
C GLN A 246 5.83 13.80 -12.84
N ILE A 247 5.51 14.81 -12.03
CA ILE A 247 5.35 16.20 -12.46
C ILE A 247 6.70 16.76 -12.90
N ALA A 248 7.76 16.58 -12.09
CA ALA A 248 9.11 17.05 -12.38
C ALA A 248 9.61 16.48 -13.73
N ARG A 249 9.42 15.18 -13.96
CA ARG A 249 9.78 14.50 -15.23
C ARG A 249 9.14 15.11 -16.47
N ARG A 250 7.96 15.72 -16.34
CA ARG A 250 7.21 16.35 -17.45
C ARG A 250 7.40 17.87 -17.51
N SER A 251 8.19 18.43 -16.61
CA SER A 251 8.47 19.87 -16.50
C SER A 251 9.95 20.16 -16.75
N THR A 252 10.32 21.44 -16.78
CA THR A 252 11.73 21.86 -16.76
C THR A 252 12.30 22.01 -15.35
N SER A 253 11.46 21.88 -14.33
CA SER A 253 11.82 22.09 -12.93
C SER A 253 12.36 20.82 -12.27
N SER A 254 13.19 21.01 -11.25
CA SER A 254 13.68 19.92 -10.40
C SER A 254 12.57 19.38 -9.48
N GLU A 255 12.75 18.16 -8.94
CA GLU A 255 11.80 17.56 -7.99
C GLU A 255 11.61 18.45 -6.75
N SER A 256 12.68 19.06 -6.27
CA SER A 256 12.64 20.00 -5.13
C SER A 256 11.88 21.29 -5.47
N GLU A 257 12.02 21.84 -6.68
CA GLU A 257 11.26 23.01 -7.12
C GLU A 257 9.76 22.71 -7.21
N VAL A 258 9.38 21.54 -7.72
CA VAL A 258 7.96 21.13 -7.78
C VAL A 258 7.38 21.02 -6.37
N ALA A 259 8.10 20.39 -5.45
CA ALA A 259 7.68 20.30 -4.04
C ALA A 259 7.52 21.69 -3.41
N ALA A 260 8.50 22.58 -3.62
CA ALA A 260 8.44 23.94 -3.08
C ALA A 260 7.25 24.72 -3.66
N LYS A 261 6.94 24.56 -4.95
CA LYS A 261 5.80 25.23 -5.58
C LYS A 261 4.46 24.72 -5.06
N ALA A 262 4.36 23.42 -4.76
CA ALA A 262 3.17 22.85 -4.12
C ALA A 262 2.94 23.43 -2.72
N ILE A 263 4.01 23.61 -1.94
CA ILE A 263 3.95 24.25 -0.62
C ILE A 263 3.58 25.73 -0.75
N GLU A 264 4.16 26.48 -1.68
CA GLU A 264 3.82 27.89 -1.92
C GLU A 264 2.32 28.05 -2.23
N LEU A 265 1.77 27.19 -3.10
CA LEU A 265 0.34 27.20 -3.41
C LEU A 265 -0.53 26.89 -2.18
N ALA A 266 -0.13 25.93 -1.35
CA ALA A 266 -0.81 25.63 -0.10
C ALA A 266 -0.77 26.80 0.89
N GLN A 267 0.37 27.49 1.01
CA GLN A 267 0.55 28.65 1.89
C GLN A 267 -0.35 29.82 1.50
N THR A 268 -0.58 30.05 0.20
CA THR A 268 -1.46 31.13 -0.25
C THR A 268 -2.94 30.93 0.11
N ARG A 269 -3.34 29.74 0.57
CA ARG A 269 -4.73 29.38 0.86
C ARG A 269 -4.99 28.92 2.29
N VAL A 270 -4.10 29.25 3.23
CA VAL A 270 -4.27 28.90 4.65
C VAL A 270 -5.58 29.43 5.24
N ASP A 271 -6.01 30.64 4.83
CA ASP A 271 -7.25 31.29 5.31
C ASP A 271 -8.50 30.94 4.48
N ALA A 272 -8.40 30.00 3.53
CA ALA A 272 -9.54 29.62 2.72
C ALA A 272 -10.58 28.86 3.55
N THR A 273 -11.86 29.08 3.27
CA THR A 273 -12.97 28.30 3.86
C THR A 273 -12.85 26.78 3.69
N ASP A 274 -12.04 26.31 2.73
CA ASP A 274 -11.76 24.90 2.51
C ASP A 274 -10.37 24.56 3.06
N SER A 275 -10.34 23.94 4.24
CA SER A 275 -9.13 23.55 4.97
C SER A 275 -8.22 22.61 4.18
N ARG A 276 -8.75 21.93 3.16
CA ARG A 276 -7.97 21.02 2.29
C ARG A 276 -7.01 21.80 1.39
N THR A 277 -7.37 23.01 1.01
CA THR A 277 -6.54 23.84 0.11
C THR A 277 -5.30 24.40 0.79
N ALA A 278 -5.22 24.31 2.11
CA ALA A 278 -4.03 24.62 2.91
C ALA A 278 -3.06 23.44 3.03
N HIS A 279 -3.45 22.24 2.57
CA HIS A 279 -2.65 21.03 2.66
C HIS A 279 -1.97 20.71 1.32
N VAL A 280 -0.69 20.33 1.35
CA VAL A 280 0.13 20.07 0.14
C VAL A 280 -0.44 18.95 -0.75
N GLY A 281 -1.06 17.92 -0.17
CA GLY A 281 -1.65 16.80 -0.91
C GLY A 281 -2.73 17.24 -1.90
N PHE A 282 -3.45 18.34 -1.61
CA PHE A 282 -4.48 18.87 -2.51
C PHE A 282 -3.89 19.28 -3.87
N TYR A 283 -2.66 19.78 -3.89
CA TYR A 283 -1.97 20.20 -5.13
C TYR A 283 -1.19 19.08 -5.80
N LEU A 284 -0.95 17.95 -5.12
CA LEU A 284 -0.19 16.83 -5.67
C LEU A 284 -1.08 15.74 -6.25
N VAL A 285 -2.22 15.43 -5.63
CA VAL A 285 -3.05 14.28 -6.02
C VAL A 285 -4.51 14.62 -6.34
N ASP A 286 -4.98 15.79 -5.91
CA ASP A 286 -6.40 16.20 -5.98
C ASP A 286 -6.63 17.34 -7.01
N GLU A 287 -7.75 18.05 -6.93
CA GLU A 287 -8.18 19.12 -7.86
C GLU A 287 -7.13 20.23 -8.06
N GLY A 288 -6.32 20.51 -7.03
CA GLY A 288 -5.24 21.49 -7.05
C GLY A 288 -4.09 21.13 -8.00
N LEU A 289 -4.00 19.88 -8.46
CA LEU A 289 -2.97 19.41 -9.39
C LEU A 289 -2.90 20.24 -10.67
N SER A 290 -4.06 20.64 -11.21
CA SER A 290 -4.12 21.46 -12.42
C SER A 290 -3.46 22.83 -12.26
N ALA A 291 -3.51 23.41 -11.06
CA ALA A 291 -2.85 24.68 -10.74
C ALA A 291 -1.34 24.49 -10.60
N LEU A 292 -0.89 23.41 -9.96
CA LEU A 292 0.53 23.07 -9.84
C LEU A 292 1.16 22.79 -11.22
N GLU A 293 0.50 21.98 -12.05
CA GLU A 293 0.96 21.69 -13.41
C GLU A 293 1.14 22.97 -14.25
N SER A 294 0.23 23.92 -14.06
CA SER A 294 0.28 25.22 -14.76
C SER A 294 1.41 26.09 -14.21
N ALA A 295 1.64 26.08 -12.89
CA ALA A 295 2.70 26.84 -12.24
C ALA A 295 4.12 26.36 -12.63
N VAL A 296 4.29 25.06 -12.89
CA VAL A 296 5.58 24.46 -13.28
C VAL A 296 5.68 24.25 -14.81
N ALA A 297 4.74 24.80 -15.59
CA ALA A 297 4.72 24.73 -17.05
C ALA A 297 4.89 23.30 -17.61
N VAL A 298 4.13 22.36 -17.07
CA VAL A 298 4.18 20.94 -17.47
C VAL A 298 3.79 20.77 -18.95
N LYS A 299 4.59 20.00 -19.69
CA LYS A 299 4.28 19.63 -21.08
C LYS A 299 3.20 18.55 -21.11
N ARG A 300 1.95 18.95 -21.39
CA ARG A 300 0.83 18.01 -21.49
C ARG A 300 0.88 17.22 -22.80
N SER A 301 0.76 15.89 -22.72
CA SER A 301 0.56 15.04 -23.89
C SER A 301 -0.89 15.16 -24.40
N ALA A 302 -1.11 14.86 -25.70
CA ALA A 302 -2.45 14.74 -26.26
C ALA A 302 -3.28 13.66 -25.55
N LEU A 303 -2.63 12.59 -25.08
CA LEU A 303 -3.27 11.54 -24.28
C LEU A 303 -3.70 12.05 -22.90
N ASP A 304 -2.88 12.89 -22.25
CA ASP A 304 -3.22 13.47 -20.94
C ASP A 304 -4.45 14.38 -21.05
N SER A 305 -4.56 15.15 -22.12
CA SER A 305 -5.73 15.99 -22.40
C SER A 305 -7.00 15.17 -22.64
N LEU A 306 -6.89 14.02 -23.33
CA LEU A 306 -8.03 13.10 -23.52
C LEU A 306 -8.46 12.46 -22.19
N HIS A 307 -7.50 12.03 -21.36
CA HIS A 307 -7.79 11.52 -20.02
C HIS A 307 -8.44 12.60 -19.14
N ALA A 308 -7.93 13.83 -19.15
CA ALA A 308 -8.49 14.95 -18.40
C ALA A 308 -9.94 15.27 -18.86
N PHE A 309 -10.21 15.21 -20.16
CA PHE A 309 -11.58 15.34 -20.69
C PHE A 309 -12.48 14.20 -20.23
N GLY A 310 -11.97 12.95 -20.25
CA GLY A 310 -12.63 11.76 -19.72
C GLY A 310 -13.11 11.93 -18.28
N ARG A 311 -12.26 12.50 -17.43
CA ARG A 311 -12.55 12.72 -16.00
C ARG A 311 -13.47 13.90 -15.73
N ARG A 312 -13.55 14.86 -16.65
CA ARG A 312 -14.45 16.01 -16.52
C ARG A 312 -15.92 15.65 -16.80
N TYR A 313 -16.15 14.62 -17.62
CA TYR A 313 -17.48 14.19 -18.03
C TYR A 313 -17.62 12.65 -17.98
N PRO A 314 -17.44 12.02 -16.80
CA PRO A 314 -17.35 10.57 -16.70
C PRO A 314 -18.68 9.88 -17.06
N LEU A 315 -19.82 10.42 -16.60
CA LEU A 315 -21.14 9.85 -16.83
C LEU A 315 -21.57 9.79 -18.31
N PRO A 316 -21.55 10.88 -19.09
CA PRO A 316 -21.95 10.81 -20.49
C PRO A 316 -20.98 9.96 -21.33
N ILE A 317 -19.70 9.90 -20.97
CA ILE A 317 -18.73 9.03 -21.66
C ILE A 317 -19.01 7.57 -21.35
N TYR A 318 -19.25 7.23 -20.08
CA TYR A 318 -19.60 5.87 -19.66
C TYR A 318 -20.90 5.38 -20.31
N LEU A 319 -21.99 6.13 -20.13
CA LEU A 319 -23.30 5.78 -20.71
C LEU A 319 -23.28 5.84 -22.25
N GLY A 320 -22.58 6.80 -22.83
CA GLY A 320 -22.43 6.93 -24.28
C GLY A 320 -21.67 5.75 -24.90
N THR A 321 -20.63 5.27 -24.23
CA THR A 321 -19.86 4.09 -24.70
C THR A 321 -20.69 2.82 -24.58
N ILE A 322 -21.46 2.64 -23.49
CA ILE A 322 -22.40 1.53 -23.36
C ILE A 322 -23.44 1.60 -24.48
N ALA A 323 -24.10 2.74 -24.65
CA ALA A 323 -25.11 2.93 -25.68
C ALA A 323 -24.56 2.68 -27.10
N ALA A 324 -23.34 3.13 -27.39
CA ALA A 324 -22.67 2.90 -28.67
C ALA A 324 -22.38 1.42 -28.92
N ILE A 325 -21.84 0.69 -27.94
CA ILE A 325 -21.55 -0.74 -28.06
C ILE A 325 -22.85 -1.55 -28.15
N THR A 326 -23.83 -1.26 -27.30
CA THR A 326 -25.17 -1.88 -27.35
C THR A 326 -25.81 -1.65 -28.73
N GLY A 327 -25.78 -0.42 -29.23
CA GLY A 327 -26.30 -0.06 -30.55
C GLY A 327 -25.59 -0.79 -31.68
N ALA A 328 -24.26 -0.84 -31.67
CA ALA A 328 -23.46 -1.53 -32.69
C ALA A 328 -23.73 -3.04 -32.71
N LEU A 329 -23.78 -3.68 -31.53
CA LEU A 329 -24.07 -5.11 -31.40
C LEU A 329 -25.51 -5.43 -31.80
N THR A 330 -26.47 -4.64 -31.32
CA THR A 330 -27.90 -4.80 -31.67
C THR A 330 -28.09 -4.61 -33.17
N ALA A 331 -27.52 -3.57 -33.77
CA ALA A 331 -27.63 -3.32 -35.21
C ALA A 331 -26.97 -4.44 -36.03
N GLY A 332 -25.79 -4.93 -35.61
CA GLY A 332 -25.12 -6.04 -36.29
C GLY A 332 -25.90 -7.36 -36.26
N LEU A 333 -26.52 -7.68 -35.11
CA LEU A 333 -27.38 -8.85 -34.97
C LEU A 333 -28.72 -8.67 -35.69
N ALA A 334 -29.36 -7.50 -35.54
CA ALA A 334 -30.60 -7.17 -36.21
C ALA A 334 -30.44 -7.22 -37.74
N ALA A 335 -29.34 -6.73 -38.31
CA ALA A 335 -29.07 -6.79 -39.76
C ALA A 335 -28.97 -8.24 -40.29
N ARG A 336 -28.57 -9.21 -39.44
CA ARG A 336 -28.52 -10.64 -39.80
C ARG A 336 -29.89 -11.32 -39.73
N VAL A 337 -30.77 -10.82 -38.87
CA VAL A 337 -32.09 -11.42 -38.59
C VAL A 337 -33.19 -10.74 -39.43
N TYR A 338 -33.04 -9.45 -39.73
CA TYR A 338 -33.99 -8.63 -40.49
C TYR A 338 -34.42 -9.25 -41.83
N PRO A 339 -33.51 -9.78 -42.68
CA PRO A 339 -33.91 -10.39 -43.96
C PRO A 339 -34.76 -11.67 -43.80
N ARG A 340 -34.77 -12.29 -42.62
CA ARG A 340 -35.52 -13.51 -42.30
C ARG A 340 -36.86 -13.25 -41.63
N LEU A 341 -37.12 -12.00 -41.22
CA LEU A 341 -38.35 -11.59 -40.53
C LEU A 341 -39.32 -10.84 -41.44
N THR A 342 -38.87 -10.33 -42.58
CA THR A 342 -39.70 -9.60 -43.55
C THR A 342 -40.19 -10.52 -44.67
N GLU A 343 -41.22 -11.32 -44.39
CA GLU A 343 -42.16 -11.80 -45.41
C GLU A 343 -43.31 -10.76 -45.53
N PRO A 344 -43.86 -10.50 -46.74
CA PRO A 344 -44.71 -9.34 -46.96
C PRO A 344 -46.17 -9.60 -46.55
N SER A 345 -46.49 -9.45 -45.26
CA SER A 345 -47.78 -8.90 -44.74
C SER A 345 -47.93 -9.10 -43.22
N GLU A 346 -48.84 -8.30 -42.63
CA GLU A 346 -49.32 -8.28 -41.23
C GLU A 346 -48.52 -7.47 -40.20
N ALA A 347 -49.27 -6.66 -39.43
CA ALA A 347 -48.80 -5.96 -38.23
C ALA A 347 -48.12 -6.88 -37.20
N ALA A 348 -48.41 -8.19 -37.26
CA ALA A 348 -47.77 -9.22 -36.45
C ALA A 348 -46.26 -9.34 -36.72
N SER A 349 -45.81 -9.19 -37.97
CA SER A 349 -44.38 -9.24 -38.35
C SER A 349 -43.59 -8.05 -37.79
N ILE A 350 -44.21 -6.87 -37.78
CA ILE A 350 -43.65 -5.64 -37.20
C ILE A 350 -43.56 -5.78 -35.68
N ALA A 351 -44.63 -6.26 -35.04
CA ALA A 351 -44.65 -6.49 -33.59
C ALA A 351 -43.60 -7.52 -33.14
N LEU A 352 -43.46 -8.63 -33.89
CA LEU A 352 -42.45 -9.65 -33.62
C LEU A 352 -41.03 -9.12 -33.81
N SER A 353 -40.78 -8.34 -34.87
CA SER A 353 -39.48 -7.72 -35.11
C SER A 353 -39.11 -6.71 -34.01
N ALA A 354 -40.07 -5.91 -33.56
CA ALA A 354 -39.88 -5.00 -32.43
C ALA A 354 -39.55 -5.74 -31.13
N LEU A 355 -40.24 -6.86 -30.85
CA LEU A 355 -39.96 -7.71 -29.69
C LEU A 355 -38.55 -8.33 -29.77
N VAL A 356 -38.15 -8.84 -30.94
CA VAL A 356 -36.80 -9.41 -31.14
C VAL A 356 -35.74 -8.34 -30.94
N ILE A 357 -35.91 -7.14 -31.50
CA ILE A 357 -34.99 -6.02 -31.31
C ILE A 357 -34.90 -5.63 -29.83
N LEU A 358 -36.03 -5.59 -29.11
CA LEU A 358 -36.05 -5.30 -27.67
C LEU A 358 -35.27 -6.35 -26.86
N LEU A 359 -35.43 -7.64 -27.16
CA LEU A 359 -34.68 -8.71 -26.51
C LEU A 359 -33.19 -8.68 -26.86
N LEU A 360 -32.84 -8.37 -28.11
CA LEU A 360 -31.46 -8.15 -28.53
C LEU A 360 -30.84 -6.95 -27.82
N LEU A 361 -31.60 -5.86 -27.64
CA LEU A 361 -31.15 -4.69 -26.91
C LEU A 361 -30.85 -5.04 -25.44
N LEU A 362 -31.75 -5.77 -24.78
CA LEU A 362 -31.54 -6.25 -23.40
C LEU A 362 -30.30 -7.13 -23.28
N THR A 363 -30.17 -8.15 -24.12
CA THR A 363 -29.05 -9.10 -24.06
C THR A 363 -27.70 -8.46 -24.41
N THR A 364 -27.65 -7.62 -25.45
CA THR A 364 -26.42 -6.91 -25.83
C THR A 364 -26.06 -5.78 -24.87
N SER A 365 -27.04 -5.19 -24.16
CA SER A 365 -26.76 -4.17 -23.14
C SER A 365 -25.94 -4.74 -21.98
N GLN A 366 -26.28 -5.93 -21.50
CA GLN A 366 -25.52 -6.59 -20.43
C GLN A 366 -24.08 -6.91 -20.84
N LEU A 367 -23.89 -7.37 -22.08
CA LEU A 367 -22.56 -7.60 -22.64
C LEU A 367 -21.78 -6.29 -22.78
N ALA A 368 -22.44 -5.21 -23.26
CA ALA A 368 -21.82 -3.89 -23.39
C ALA A 368 -21.37 -3.35 -22.04
N VAL A 369 -22.21 -3.40 -21.01
CA VAL A 369 -21.85 -3.02 -19.63
C VAL A 369 -20.63 -3.82 -19.15
N SER A 370 -20.61 -5.12 -19.39
CA SER A 370 -19.50 -5.99 -18.95
C SER A 370 -18.18 -5.63 -19.66
N ILE A 371 -18.22 -5.37 -20.97
CA ILE A 371 -17.05 -4.95 -21.76
C ILE A 371 -16.56 -3.57 -21.31
N VAL A 372 -17.47 -2.61 -21.12
CA VAL A 372 -17.11 -1.25 -20.68
C VAL A 372 -16.50 -1.28 -19.29
N ASN A 373 -17.11 -2.01 -18.34
CA ASN A 373 -16.56 -2.18 -17.00
C ASN A 373 -15.15 -2.76 -17.07
N TRP A 374 -14.95 -3.82 -17.86
CA TRP A 374 -13.62 -4.40 -18.08
C TRP A 374 -12.63 -3.40 -18.69
N LEU A 375 -13.04 -2.63 -19.70
CA LEU A 375 -12.20 -1.57 -20.30
C LEU A 375 -11.81 -0.50 -19.28
N VAL A 376 -12.74 -0.06 -18.43
CA VAL A 376 -12.47 0.93 -17.37
C VAL A 376 -11.40 0.40 -16.44
N THR A 377 -11.50 -0.85 -15.99
CA THR A 377 -10.50 -1.45 -15.09
C THR A 377 -9.10 -1.59 -15.70
N LEU A 378 -8.98 -1.55 -17.03
CA LEU A 378 -7.69 -1.57 -17.74
C LEU A 378 -7.13 -0.19 -18.04
N LEU A 379 -8.01 0.80 -18.29
CA LEU A 379 -7.63 2.12 -18.77
C LEU A 379 -7.49 3.15 -17.64
N VAL A 380 -8.22 2.98 -16.54
CA VAL A 380 -8.20 3.89 -15.40
C VAL A 380 -7.34 3.29 -14.30
N LYS A 381 -6.33 4.06 -13.86
CA LYS A 381 -5.45 3.64 -12.77
C LYS A 381 -6.18 3.82 -11.44
N PRO A 382 -6.31 2.75 -10.61
CA PRO A 382 -6.94 2.87 -9.31
C PRO A 382 -6.19 3.84 -8.40
N ARG A 383 -6.94 4.67 -7.68
CA ARG A 383 -6.40 5.64 -6.72
C ARG A 383 -6.62 5.11 -5.31
N SER A 384 -5.53 4.94 -4.56
CA SER A 384 -5.64 4.69 -3.12
C SER A 384 -6.05 5.98 -2.42
N LEU A 385 -7.01 5.89 -1.52
CA LEU A 385 -7.32 7.00 -0.63
C LEU A 385 -6.13 7.27 0.30
N PRO A 386 -5.75 8.54 0.47
CA PRO A 386 -4.66 8.92 1.36
C PRO A 386 -5.08 8.73 2.83
N ARG A 387 -4.12 8.39 3.69
CA ARG A 387 -4.36 7.99 5.09
C ARG A 387 -3.37 8.66 6.04
N MET A 388 -3.86 8.97 7.24
CA MET A 388 -3.06 9.34 8.40
C MET A 388 -2.39 8.10 9.02
N ASP A 389 -1.23 8.28 9.66
CA ASP A 389 -0.53 7.24 10.38
C ASP A 389 -1.08 7.11 11.81
N TYR A 390 -1.83 6.04 12.05
CA TYR A 390 -2.31 5.65 13.39
C TYR A 390 -1.73 4.29 13.81
N SER A 391 -0.53 3.94 13.34
CA SER A 391 0.17 2.72 13.73
C SER A 391 0.42 2.63 15.24
N GLU A 392 0.74 3.75 15.89
CA GLU A 392 0.96 3.86 17.34
C GLU A 392 -0.33 4.02 18.15
N GLY A 393 -1.43 4.43 17.50
CA GLY A 393 -2.75 4.56 18.15
C GLY A 393 -3.64 5.61 17.50
N ILE A 394 -4.95 5.50 17.74
CA ILE A 394 -5.95 6.44 17.23
C ILE A 394 -5.89 7.73 18.07
N ALA A 395 -5.87 8.89 17.41
CA ALA A 395 -5.90 10.17 18.10
C ALA A 395 -7.23 10.38 18.86
N PRO A 396 -7.24 11.06 20.03
CA PRO A 396 -8.47 11.31 20.79
C PRO A 396 -9.56 12.05 19.99
N SER A 397 -9.17 12.92 19.07
CA SER A 397 -10.07 13.64 18.15
C SER A 397 -10.72 12.75 17.08
N ALA A 398 -10.21 11.53 16.90
CA ALA A 398 -10.69 10.53 15.96
C ALA A 398 -11.27 9.30 16.67
N ARG A 399 -11.71 9.47 17.93
CA ARG A 399 -12.34 8.41 18.73
C ARG A 399 -13.43 7.71 17.94
N THR A 400 -13.41 6.39 17.96
CA THR A 400 -14.20 5.55 17.07
C THR A 400 -14.96 4.48 17.83
N LEU A 401 -16.17 4.17 17.39
CA LEU A 401 -16.99 3.07 17.91
C LEU A 401 -17.21 2.00 16.84
N VAL A 402 -16.88 0.74 17.14
CA VAL A 402 -17.28 -0.41 16.33
C VAL A 402 -18.68 -0.84 16.76
N ALA A 403 -19.67 -0.64 15.91
CA ALA A 403 -21.05 -1.03 16.17
C ALA A 403 -21.40 -2.30 15.38
N VAL A 404 -21.98 -3.29 16.08
CA VAL A 404 -22.47 -4.53 15.47
C VAL A 404 -23.99 -4.61 15.62
N PRO A 405 -24.77 -4.19 14.60
CA PRO A 405 -26.21 -4.35 14.57
C PRO A 405 -26.59 -5.83 14.50
N THR A 406 -27.30 -6.35 15.52
CA THR A 406 -27.65 -7.78 15.60
C THR A 406 -28.97 -8.07 16.32
N LEU A 407 -29.48 -9.29 16.23
CA LEU A 407 -30.70 -9.74 16.91
C LEU A 407 -30.34 -10.69 18.04
N LEU A 408 -31.03 -10.59 19.19
CA LEU A 408 -30.93 -11.57 20.27
C LEU A 408 -31.96 -12.68 20.02
N THR A 409 -31.50 -13.80 19.46
CA THR A 409 -32.37 -14.93 19.08
C THR A 409 -32.48 -15.98 20.17
N ASP A 410 -31.34 -16.47 20.65
CA ASP A 410 -31.21 -17.61 21.54
C ASP A 410 -29.91 -17.52 22.36
N ILE A 411 -29.81 -18.34 23.41
CA ILE A 411 -28.71 -18.31 24.38
C ILE A 411 -27.35 -18.52 23.70
N SER A 412 -27.24 -19.53 22.82
CA SER A 412 -25.97 -19.84 22.13
C SER A 412 -25.58 -18.72 21.16
N GLY A 413 -26.57 -18.10 20.50
CA GLY A 413 -26.37 -16.92 19.68
C GLY A 413 -25.80 -15.74 20.48
N VAL A 414 -26.32 -15.47 21.67
CA VAL A 414 -25.80 -14.39 22.54
C VAL A 414 -24.36 -14.68 22.99
N GLU A 415 -24.04 -15.90 23.39
CA GLU A 415 -22.67 -16.29 23.75
C GLU A 415 -21.70 -16.08 22.59
N THR A 416 -22.09 -16.53 21.40
CA THR A 416 -21.30 -16.36 20.16
C THR A 416 -21.11 -14.87 19.82
N LEU A 417 -22.12 -14.03 20.04
CA LEU A 417 -22.03 -12.59 19.81
C LEU A 417 -21.03 -11.90 20.74
N VAL A 418 -21.04 -12.28 22.02
CA VAL A 418 -20.11 -11.74 23.03
C VAL A 418 -18.68 -12.19 22.72
N GLU A 419 -18.47 -13.47 22.42
CA GLU A 419 -17.16 -14.00 22.01
C GLU A 419 -16.65 -13.31 20.73
N ALA A 420 -17.51 -13.16 19.73
CA ALA A 420 -17.14 -12.50 18.48
C ALA A 420 -16.82 -11.00 18.68
N LEU A 421 -17.41 -10.34 19.67
CA LEU A 421 -17.06 -8.96 20.04
C LEU A 421 -15.67 -8.90 20.68
N GLU A 422 -15.37 -9.84 21.57
CA GLU A 422 -14.06 -9.99 22.21
C GLU A 422 -12.96 -10.24 21.17
N VAL A 423 -13.18 -11.13 20.20
CA VAL A 423 -12.22 -11.38 19.10
C VAL A 423 -11.94 -10.10 18.30
N ARG A 424 -12.96 -9.29 18.01
CA ARG A 424 -12.78 -8.01 17.30
C ARG A 424 -11.95 -7.02 18.10
N PHE A 425 -12.16 -6.96 19.41
CA PHE A 425 -11.35 -6.15 20.33
C PHE A 425 -9.89 -6.63 20.38
N LEU A 426 -9.65 -7.93 20.54
CA LEU A 426 -8.30 -8.49 20.60
C LEU A 426 -7.52 -8.27 19.29
N ALA A 427 -8.22 -8.28 18.16
CA ALA A 427 -7.63 -7.97 16.85
C ALA A 427 -7.34 -6.48 16.66
N ASN A 428 -8.06 -5.58 17.34
CA ASN A 428 -7.95 -4.12 17.16
C ASN A 428 -7.94 -3.42 18.52
N ARG A 429 -6.84 -3.54 19.27
CA ARG A 429 -6.70 -2.90 20.58
C ARG A 429 -6.28 -1.45 20.42
N ASP A 430 -7.08 -0.54 20.95
CA ASP A 430 -6.76 0.89 21.02
C ASP A 430 -7.51 1.55 22.18
N VAL A 431 -6.93 2.61 22.73
CA VAL A 431 -7.50 3.37 23.85
C VAL A 431 -8.69 4.24 23.41
N ASN A 432 -8.72 4.63 22.13
CA ASN A 432 -9.77 5.45 21.53
C ASN A 432 -10.71 4.65 20.62
N LEU A 433 -10.71 3.32 20.74
CA LEU A 433 -11.60 2.42 20.01
C LEU A 433 -12.52 1.64 20.96
N HIS A 434 -13.81 1.80 20.78
CA HIS A 434 -14.86 1.20 21.59
C HIS A 434 -15.64 0.15 20.79
N PHE A 435 -16.35 -0.75 21.46
CA PHE A 435 -17.09 -1.84 20.83
C PHE A 435 -18.52 -1.93 21.38
N ALA A 436 -19.53 -1.88 20.52
CA ALA A 436 -20.94 -1.94 20.92
C ALA A 436 -21.71 -3.04 20.18
N LEU A 437 -22.48 -3.83 20.94
CA LEU A 437 -23.58 -4.62 20.40
C LEU A 437 -24.84 -3.75 20.34
N LEU A 438 -25.41 -3.64 19.14
CA LEU A 438 -26.60 -2.84 18.88
C LEU A 438 -27.77 -3.78 18.57
N THR A 439 -28.57 -4.05 19.60
CA THR A 439 -29.42 -5.24 19.66
C THR A 439 -30.90 -4.92 19.60
N ASP A 440 -31.64 -5.73 18.84
CA ASP A 440 -33.10 -5.82 18.92
C ASP A 440 -33.49 -7.27 19.21
N PHE A 441 -34.76 -7.50 19.55
CA PHE A 441 -35.35 -8.82 19.46
C PHE A 441 -35.94 -9.11 18.07
N PRO A 442 -36.16 -10.39 17.73
CA PRO A 442 -36.95 -10.79 16.58
C PRO A 442 -38.37 -10.22 16.61
N ASP A 443 -38.96 -10.04 15.43
CA ASP A 443 -40.33 -9.59 15.23
C ASP A 443 -41.31 -10.52 15.99
N ALA A 444 -42.31 -9.95 16.68
CA ALA A 444 -43.25 -10.70 17.52
C ALA A 444 -44.68 -10.13 17.48
N ASP A 445 -45.65 -10.94 17.90
CA ASP A 445 -47.05 -10.52 18.02
C ASP A 445 -47.33 -9.68 19.29
N GLN A 446 -46.38 -9.66 20.22
CA GLN A 446 -46.45 -8.93 21.49
C GLN A 446 -45.20 -8.08 21.68
N GLU A 447 -45.33 -6.98 22.45
CA GLU A 447 -44.21 -6.07 22.74
C GLU A 447 -43.07 -6.78 23.47
N SER A 448 -43.40 -7.58 24.48
CA SER A 448 -42.46 -8.36 25.28
C SER A 448 -42.85 -9.83 25.31
N LEU A 449 -41.87 -10.72 25.18
CA LEU A 449 -42.01 -12.17 25.33
C LEU A 449 -41.29 -12.64 26.60
N PRO A 450 -41.74 -13.74 27.25
CA PRO A 450 -41.06 -14.29 28.42
C PRO A 450 -39.60 -14.71 28.17
N THR A 451 -39.26 -15.03 26.92
CA THR A 451 -37.91 -15.43 26.49
C THR A 451 -36.93 -14.25 26.40
N ASP A 452 -37.41 -13.02 26.38
CA ASP A 452 -36.59 -11.83 26.13
C ASP A 452 -35.67 -11.51 27.32
N ALA A 453 -36.20 -11.58 28.55
CA ALA A 453 -35.47 -11.18 29.74
C ALA A 453 -34.22 -12.05 30.02
N PRO A 454 -34.27 -13.39 29.90
CA PRO A 454 -33.08 -14.23 30.01
C PRO A 454 -31.98 -13.90 28.98
N LEU A 455 -32.36 -13.65 27.72
CA LEU A 455 -31.41 -13.30 26.65
C LEU A 455 -30.74 -11.96 26.91
N LEU A 456 -31.52 -10.97 27.34
CA LEU A 456 -31.01 -9.64 27.63
C LEU A 456 -30.09 -9.64 28.86
N GLN A 457 -30.44 -10.41 29.88
CA GLN A 457 -29.61 -10.56 31.08
C GLN A 457 -28.27 -11.23 30.75
N LEU A 458 -28.29 -12.29 29.93
CA LEU A 458 -27.06 -12.96 29.47
C LEU A 458 -26.14 -12.00 28.69
N ALA A 459 -26.71 -11.20 27.78
CA ALA A 459 -25.94 -10.20 27.04
C ALA A 459 -25.34 -9.13 27.97
N ARG A 460 -26.11 -8.63 28.95
CA ARG A 460 -25.64 -7.68 29.97
C ARG A 460 -24.48 -8.27 30.78
N ASP A 461 -24.62 -9.50 31.25
CA ASP A 461 -23.63 -10.16 32.09
C ASP A 461 -22.34 -10.44 31.31
N GLY A 462 -22.46 -10.84 30.04
CA GLY A 462 -21.34 -11.04 29.12
C GLY A 462 -20.54 -9.76 28.87
N ILE A 463 -21.21 -8.65 28.50
CA ILE A 463 -20.54 -7.36 28.30
C ILE A 463 -19.91 -6.84 29.59
N SER A 464 -20.61 -6.95 30.72
CA SER A 464 -20.07 -6.55 32.02
C SER A 464 -18.85 -7.39 32.42
N ALA A 465 -18.83 -8.68 32.07
CA ALA A 465 -17.68 -9.54 32.30
C ALA A 465 -16.48 -9.11 31.45
N LEU A 466 -16.68 -8.79 30.17
CA LEU A 466 -15.62 -8.28 29.30
C LEU A 466 -15.03 -6.96 29.84
N ASN A 467 -15.86 -6.01 30.27
CA ASN A 467 -15.37 -4.77 30.89
C ASN A 467 -14.60 -5.01 32.19
N ARG A 468 -15.01 -5.99 33.02
CA ARG A 468 -14.23 -6.35 34.22
C ARG A 468 -12.87 -6.96 33.88
N THR A 469 -12.81 -7.79 32.83
CA THR A 469 -11.57 -8.45 32.40
C THR A 469 -10.58 -7.46 31.80
N TYR A 470 -11.05 -6.56 30.93
CA TYR A 470 -10.17 -5.70 30.12
C TYR A 470 -10.12 -4.24 30.58
N GLY A 471 -11.08 -3.78 31.38
CA GLY A 471 -11.18 -2.38 31.83
C GLY A 471 -10.15 -1.99 32.90
N ALA A 472 -9.56 -2.96 33.61
CA ALA A 472 -8.52 -2.69 34.61
C ALA A 472 -7.14 -2.39 34.01
N ASP A 473 -6.91 -2.78 32.75
CA ASP A 473 -5.60 -2.75 32.08
C ASP A 473 -5.35 -1.47 31.26
N GLN A 474 -6.26 -0.49 31.25
CA GLN A 474 -6.13 0.72 30.43
C GLN A 474 -6.01 2.02 31.23
N GLU A 475 -5.21 2.95 30.71
CA GLU A 475 -4.99 4.30 31.25
C GLU A 475 -6.18 5.26 31.01
N SER A 476 -7.17 4.90 30.20
CA SER A 476 -8.33 5.77 29.91
C SER A 476 -9.52 5.56 30.84
N PRO A 477 -10.22 6.63 31.22
CA PRO A 477 -11.48 6.55 31.96
C PRO A 477 -12.61 6.24 30.97
N GLY A 478 -13.03 4.98 30.88
CA GLY A 478 -14.19 4.59 30.10
C GLY A 478 -14.31 3.08 29.90
N ASP A 479 -15.55 2.61 29.76
CA ASP A 479 -15.80 1.22 29.37
C ASP A 479 -15.37 0.98 27.91
N ILE A 480 -14.96 -0.25 27.61
CA ILE A 480 -14.52 -0.66 26.27
C ILE A 480 -15.70 -1.25 25.49
N PHE A 481 -16.52 -2.04 26.18
CA PHE A 481 -17.62 -2.80 25.62
C PHE A 481 -18.96 -2.24 26.05
N TYR A 482 -19.89 -2.15 25.11
CA TYR A 482 -21.21 -1.57 25.30
C TYR A 482 -22.31 -2.51 24.80
N LEU A 483 -23.43 -2.53 25.53
CA LEU A 483 -24.67 -3.12 25.06
C LEU A 483 -25.72 -2.01 24.92
N LEU A 484 -26.23 -1.83 23.71
CA LEU A 484 -27.28 -0.88 23.40
C LEU A 484 -28.47 -1.66 22.88
N HIS A 485 -29.49 -1.83 23.72
CA HIS A 485 -30.66 -2.63 23.41
C HIS A 485 -31.91 -1.75 23.24
N ARG A 486 -32.64 -2.00 22.14
CA ARG A 486 -33.85 -1.26 21.79
C ARG A 486 -35.11 -2.10 22.04
N PRO A 487 -36.20 -1.50 22.54
CA PRO A 487 -37.47 -2.21 22.72
C PRO A 487 -38.16 -2.46 21.37
N ARG A 488 -39.04 -3.47 21.31
CA ARG A 488 -39.96 -3.62 20.18
C ARG A 488 -40.98 -2.48 20.21
N ARG A 489 -41.30 -1.91 19.04
CA ARG A 489 -42.37 -0.92 18.88
C ARG A 489 -43.40 -1.44 17.87
N TRP A 490 -44.67 -1.12 18.11
CA TRP A 490 -45.74 -1.53 17.19
C TRP A 490 -45.56 -0.88 15.83
N ASN A 491 -45.46 -1.70 14.78
CA ASN A 491 -45.42 -1.23 13.40
C ASN A 491 -46.78 -1.46 12.72
N PRO A 492 -47.56 -0.41 12.42
CA PRO A 492 -48.90 -0.57 11.84
C PRO A 492 -48.90 -1.14 10.42
N GLN A 493 -47.81 -0.97 9.66
CA GLN A 493 -47.72 -1.46 8.28
C GLN A 493 -47.39 -2.95 8.23
N GLN A 494 -46.48 -3.41 9.10
CA GLN A 494 -46.09 -4.81 9.22
C GLN A 494 -47.01 -5.61 10.15
N ARG A 495 -47.84 -4.93 10.94
CA ARG A 495 -48.74 -5.51 11.96
C ARG A 495 -48.01 -6.40 12.97
N ALA A 496 -46.80 -6.01 13.34
CA ALA A 496 -45.94 -6.73 14.26
C ALA A 496 -45.22 -5.75 15.21
N TRP A 497 -44.82 -6.25 16.37
CA TRP A 497 -43.89 -5.57 17.27
C TRP A 497 -42.47 -5.87 16.80
N MET A 498 -41.71 -4.84 16.46
CA MET A 498 -40.38 -4.98 15.87
C MET A 498 -39.48 -3.78 16.21
N GLY A 499 -38.17 -3.89 16.00
CA GLY A 499 -37.25 -2.77 16.12
C GLY A 499 -37.55 -1.66 15.10
N ARG A 500 -37.51 -0.39 15.52
CA ARG A 500 -37.75 0.78 14.65
C ARG A 500 -36.75 0.77 13.48
N GLU A 501 -37.26 0.89 12.26
CA GLU A 501 -36.47 0.99 11.00
C GLU A 501 -35.37 -0.09 10.83
N ARG A 502 -35.48 -1.24 11.52
CA ARG A 502 -34.49 -2.34 11.52
C ARG A 502 -33.06 -1.80 11.68
N LYS A 503 -32.14 -2.14 10.76
CA LYS A 503 -30.72 -1.75 10.82
C LYS A 503 -30.48 -0.25 10.57
N ARG A 504 -31.35 0.44 9.81
CA ARG A 504 -31.29 1.91 9.67
C ARG A 504 -31.55 2.60 10.99
N GLY A 505 -32.68 2.25 11.61
CA GLY A 505 -33.06 2.83 12.89
C GLY A 505 -32.06 2.54 13.99
N LYS A 506 -31.38 1.39 13.94
CA LYS A 506 -30.28 1.08 14.86
C LYS A 506 -29.23 2.18 14.81
N LEU A 507 -28.73 2.49 13.61
CA LEU A 507 -27.70 3.49 13.42
C LEU A 507 -28.20 4.92 13.72
N GLU A 508 -29.43 5.26 13.37
CA GLU A 508 -30.04 6.55 13.76
C GLU A 508 -30.14 6.73 15.29
N ASP A 509 -30.69 5.72 15.98
CA ASP A 509 -30.81 5.74 17.44
C ASP A 509 -29.42 5.79 18.11
N LEU A 510 -28.43 5.07 17.53
CA LEU A 510 -27.04 5.12 17.97
C LEU A 510 -26.46 6.53 17.81
N ASN A 511 -26.57 7.14 16.64
CA ASN A 511 -26.02 8.48 16.38
C ASN A 511 -26.66 9.53 17.28
N ALA A 512 -27.97 9.42 17.54
CA ALA A 512 -28.66 10.24 18.52
C ALA A 512 -28.06 10.09 19.93
N LEU A 513 -27.74 8.86 20.36
CA LEU A 513 -27.03 8.61 21.62
C LEU A 513 -25.63 9.23 21.65
N LEU A 514 -24.85 9.09 20.57
CA LEU A 514 -23.50 9.67 20.45
C LEU A 514 -23.50 11.21 20.47
N ARG A 515 -24.65 11.85 20.35
CA ARG A 515 -24.83 13.31 20.46
C ARG A 515 -25.65 13.74 21.67
N GLY A 516 -25.90 12.82 22.61
CA GLY A 516 -26.61 13.10 23.87
C GLY A 516 -28.13 13.25 23.72
N ASN A 517 -28.70 12.85 22.57
CA ASN A 517 -30.11 13.01 22.22
C ASN A 517 -30.85 11.66 22.11
N SER A 518 -30.43 10.62 22.84
CA SER A 518 -31.02 9.28 22.72
C SER A 518 -32.49 9.19 23.12
N GLY A 519 -32.97 10.09 23.99
CA GLY A 519 -34.31 9.99 24.58
C GLY A 519 -34.60 8.58 25.11
N ASP A 520 -35.77 8.04 24.75
CA ASP A 520 -36.22 6.68 25.10
C ASP A 520 -35.95 5.64 23.98
N ALA A 521 -34.92 5.85 23.16
CA ALA A 521 -34.60 4.93 22.06
C ALA A 521 -34.09 3.56 22.55
N PHE A 522 -33.40 3.54 23.69
CA PHE A 522 -32.82 2.33 24.28
C PHE A 522 -33.53 1.98 25.59
N SER A 523 -33.95 0.73 25.74
CA SER A 523 -34.53 0.21 26.98
C SER A 523 -33.46 -0.31 27.95
N LEU A 524 -32.29 -0.66 27.43
CA LEU A 524 -31.12 -1.02 28.23
C LEU A 524 -29.84 -0.49 27.58
N ILE A 525 -29.04 0.20 28.39
CA ILE A 525 -27.67 0.60 28.09
C ILE A 525 -26.75 -0.04 29.15
N VAL A 526 -25.70 -0.72 28.70
CA VAL A 526 -24.62 -1.22 29.56
C VAL A 526 -23.32 -0.54 29.13
N GLY A 527 -22.61 0.01 30.10
CA GLY A 527 -21.38 0.78 29.91
C GLY A 527 -21.58 2.28 30.17
N ASP A 528 -20.51 2.98 30.53
CA ASP A 528 -20.50 4.44 30.71
C ASP A 528 -20.60 5.19 29.37
N THR A 529 -21.67 5.93 29.14
CA THR A 529 -21.92 6.64 27.88
C THR A 529 -21.11 7.92 27.71
N GLU A 530 -20.46 8.45 28.75
CA GLU A 530 -19.73 9.72 28.67
C GLU A 530 -18.64 9.73 27.57
N PRO A 531 -17.77 8.70 27.44
CA PRO A 531 -16.79 8.62 26.36
C PRO A 531 -17.42 8.51 24.96
N LEU A 532 -18.65 8.00 24.85
CA LEU A 532 -19.34 7.82 23.57
C LEU A 532 -19.79 9.15 22.96
N LEU A 533 -20.01 10.19 23.77
CA LEU A 533 -20.40 11.53 23.30
C LEU A 533 -19.31 12.19 22.43
N HIS A 534 -18.06 11.73 22.57
CA HIS A 534 -16.91 12.23 21.83
C HIS A 534 -16.52 11.34 20.64
N VAL A 535 -17.33 10.33 20.31
CA VAL A 535 -17.10 9.50 19.12
C VAL A 535 -17.32 10.34 17.86
N LYS A 536 -16.27 10.37 17.02
CA LYS A 536 -16.29 11.03 15.72
C LYS A 536 -16.70 10.06 14.60
N TYR A 537 -16.19 8.84 14.65
CA TYR A 537 -16.42 7.83 13.61
C TYR A 537 -17.11 6.58 14.15
N VAL A 538 -17.96 5.96 13.34
CA VAL A 538 -18.56 4.65 13.66
C VAL A 538 -18.18 3.66 12.57
N ILE A 539 -17.65 2.51 12.97
CA ILE A 539 -17.44 1.35 12.11
C ILE A 539 -18.64 0.40 12.30
N THR A 540 -19.55 0.36 11.32
CA THR A 540 -20.69 -0.56 11.32
C THR A 540 -20.31 -1.88 10.64
N LEU A 541 -20.58 -3.00 11.32
CA LEU A 541 -20.29 -4.35 10.84
C LEU A 541 -21.53 -5.23 10.97
N ASP A 542 -21.78 -6.11 10.00
CA ASP A 542 -22.76 -7.18 10.22
C ASP A 542 -22.21 -8.22 11.19
N THR A 543 -23.12 -9.01 11.76
CA THR A 543 -22.79 -10.08 12.71
C THR A 543 -21.73 -11.06 12.17
N ASP A 544 -21.80 -11.38 10.88
CA ASP A 544 -20.91 -12.30 10.16
C ASP A 544 -19.62 -11.64 9.64
N THR A 545 -19.49 -10.32 9.78
CA THR A 545 -18.36 -9.58 9.23
C THR A 545 -17.22 -9.54 10.23
N GLN A 546 -16.06 -10.03 9.77
CA GLN A 546 -14.82 -9.99 10.53
C GLN A 546 -14.14 -8.64 10.37
N LEU A 547 -13.50 -8.16 11.44
CA LEU A 547 -12.63 -6.99 11.42
C LEU A 547 -11.20 -7.50 11.58
N PRO A 548 -10.41 -7.58 10.49
CA PRO A 548 -9.05 -8.10 10.58
C PRO A 548 -8.18 -7.24 11.50
N ARG A 549 -7.02 -7.81 11.85
CA ARG A 549 -6.08 -7.16 12.75
C ARG A 549 -5.66 -5.77 12.22
N ASP A 550 -5.65 -4.79 13.10
CA ASP A 550 -5.23 -3.39 12.85
C ASP A 550 -6.02 -2.66 11.75
N SER A 551 -7.08 -3.25 11.20
CA SER A 551 -7.88 -2.67 10.12
C SER A 551 -8.69 -1.46 10.58
N ALA A 552 -9.13 -1.41 11.84
CA ALA A 552 -9.84 -0.27 12.40
C ALA A 552 -8.99 1.01 12.30
N ARG A 553 -7.71 0.93 12.69
CA ARG A 553 -6.76 2.06 12.64
C ARG A 553 -6.57 2.57 11.21
N GLN A 554 -6.52 1.66 10.23
CA GLN A 554 -6.41 2.04 8.81
C GLN A 554 -7.67 2.76 8.29
N LEU A 555 -8.86 2.27 8.65
CA LEU A 555 -10.13 2.91 8.29
C LEU A 555 -10.24 4.32 8.88
N VAL A 556 -9.89 4.45 10.16
CA VAL A 556 -9.90 5.74 10.87
C VAL A 556 -8.82 6.68 10.28
N GLY A 557 -7.64 6.16 9.94
CA GLY A 557 -6.59 6.91 9.27
C GLY A 557 -7.01 7.45 7.92
N ALA A 558 -7.78 6.68 7.14
CA ALA A 558 -8.37 7.15 5.88
C ALA A 558 -9.39 8.27 6.12
N MET A 559 -10.38 8.08 7.01
CA MET A 559 -11.39 9.10 7.31
C MET A 559 -10.78 10.39 7.90
N ALA A 560 -9.70 10.28 8.68
CA ALA A 560 -9.06 11.41 9.31
C ALA A 560 -8.26 12.28 8.33
N HIS A 561 -7.90 11.76 7.16
CA HIS A 561 -7.09 12.49 6.19
C HIS A 561 -7.88 13.69 5.60
N PRO A 562 -7.30 14.91 5.53
CA PRO A 562 -8.02 16.12 5.10
C PRO A 562 -8.72 16.00 3.74
N LEU A 563 -8.06 15.38 2.77
CA LEU A 563 -8.63 15.19 1.43
C LEU A 563 -9.91 14.34 1.42
N ASN A 564 -10.10 13.52 2.46
CA ASN A 564 -11.29 12.69 2.59
C ASN A 564 -12.39 13.36 3.42
N TRP A 565 -12.15 14.53 4.05
CA TRP A 565 -13.17 15.19 4.87
C TRP A 565 -14.39 15.60 4.05
N PRO A 566 -15.61 15.25 4.52
CA PRO A 566 -16.83 15.54 3.80
C PRO A 566 -17.10 17.06 3.75
N GLN A 567 -17.44 17.55 2.56
CA GLN A 567 -17.83 18.92 2.31
C GLN A 567 -19.24 18.96 1.70
N PHE A 568 -20.09 19.79 2.28
CA PHE A 568 -21.48 19.93 1.85
C PHE A 568 -21.65 20.93 0.71
N ASP A 569 -22.65 20.68 -0.15
CA ASP A 569 -23.02 21.59 -1.23
C ASP A 569 -23.32 23.01 -0.72
N ARG A 570 -22.72 24.02 -1.36
CA ARG A 570 -23.01 25.43 -1.08
C ARG A 570 -24.38 25.77 -1.67
N PRO A 571 -25.20 26.60 -1.01
CA PRO A 571 -26.52 26.96 -1.53
C PRO A 571 -26.40 27.61 -2.91
N ARG A 572 -26.82 26.90 -3.97
CA ARG A 572 -26.97 27.47 -5.31
C ARG A 572 -28.22 28.36 -5.34
N PHE A 573 -28.03 29.67 -5.55
CA PHE A 573 -29.12 30.54 -5.97
C PHE A 573 -29.56 30.10 -7.38
N SER A 574 -30.69 29.41 -7.49
CA SER A 574 -31.30 29.12 -8.79
C SER A 574 -31.69 30.44 -9.46
N ALA A 575 -31.08 30.74 -10.60
CA ALA A 575 -31.41 31.90 -11.44
C ALA A 575 -32.63 31.68 -12.34
N HIS A 576 -33.33 30.55 -12.25
CA HIS A 576 -34.54 30.29 -13.04
C HIS A 576 -35.74 30.23 -12.09
N ALA A 577 -36.37 31.40 -11.92
CA ALA A 577 -37.64 31.54 -11.24
C ALA A 577 -38.75 31.03 -12.16
N ASP A 578 -39.47 30.01 -11.70
CA ASP A 578 -40.77 29.63 -12.26
C ASP A 578 -41.78 30.75 -11.91
N PRO A 579 -42.39 31.46 -12.88
CA PRO A 579 -43.24 32.62 -12.60
C PRO A 579 -44.54 32.29 -11.86
N ALA A 580 -44.89 31.01 -11.69
CA ALA A 580 -46.18 30.58 -11.17
C ALA A 580 -46.31 30.58 -9.64
N HIS A 581 -45.23 30.80 -8.88
CA HIS A 581 -45.24 30.71 -7.40
C HIS A 581 -44.46 31.85 -6.73
N ALA A 582 -45.02 33.06 -6.75
CA ALA A 582 -44.40 34.27 -6.22
C ALA A 582 -44.48 34.45 -4.69
N ASP A 583 -45.30 33.66 -3.98
CA ASP A 583 -45.61 33.89 -2.54
C ASP A 583 -44.95 32.90 -1.56
N ARG A 584 -44.06 32.01 -2.02
CA ARG A 584 -43.22 31.21 -1.09
C ARG A 584 -41.87 31.90 -0.90
N PRO A 585 -41.41 32.12 0.35
CA PRO A 585 -40.09 32.69 0.58
C PRO A 585 -39.03 31.84 -0.14
N LYS A 586 -38.17 32.49 -0.94
CA LYS A 586 -36.98 31.90 -1.56
C LYS A 586 -36.02 31.40 -0.48
N ARG A 587 -36.33 30.27 0.14
CA ARG A 587 -35.41 29.55 1.01
C ARG A 587 -34.52 28.71 0.10
N ALA A 588 -33.34 29.23 -0.23
CA ALA A 588 -32.23 28.39 -0.69
C ALA A 588 -31.80 27.54 0.50
N THR A 589 -32.53 26.47 0.82
CA THR A 589 -32.08 25.47 1.79
C THR A 589 -30.91 24.73 1.16
N PRO A 590 -29.71 24.75 1.77
CA PRO A 590 -28.61 23.91 1.32
C PRO A 590 -29.10 22.47 1.26
N ARG A 591 -28.74 21.74 0.21
CA ARG A 591 -29.21 20.36 0.04
C ARG A 591 -28.60 19.40 1.06
N HIS A 592 -27.66 19.84 1.91
CA HIS A 592 -26.85 19.01 2.82
C HIS A 592 -26.49 17.66 2.18
N ILE A 593 -25.94 17.71 0.96
CA ILE A 593 -25.37 16.55 0.26
C ILE A 593 -23.85 16.75 0.27
N VAL A 594 -23.10 15.70 0.54
CA VAL A 594 -21.64 15.72 0.48
C VAL A 594 -21.21 15.69 -0.99
N THR A 595 -20.52 16.75 -1.45
CA THR A 595 -20.07 16.87 -2.85
C THR A 595 -18.60 16.53 -3.02
N THR A 596 -17.77 16.85 -2.02
CA THR A 596 -16.32 16.56 -2.03
C THR A 596 -15.90 15.86 -0.74
N GLY A 597 -14.88 14.99 -0.80
CA GLY A 597 -14.58 14.07 0.30
C GLY A 597 -15.65 12.99 0.48
N TYR A 598 -15.61 12.31 1.62
CA TYR A 598 -16.42 11.12 1.89
C TYR A 598 -16.98 11.17 3.31
N GLY A 599 -18.31 11.06 3.44
CA GLY A 599 -18.97 10.86 4.73
C GLY A 599 -18.97 9.40 5.16
N ILE A 600 -18.80 8.48 4.21
CA ILE A 600 -18.76 7.03 4.42
C ILE A 600 -17.59 6.44 3.62
N LEU A 601 -16.81 5.56 4.23
CA LEU A 601 -15.88 4.69 3.51
C LEU A 601 -16.31 3.23 3.68
N GLN A 602 -16.55 2.59 2.55
CA GLN A 602 -16.90 1.17 2.42
C GLN A 602 -15.62 0.40 2.07
N PRO A 603 -14.91 -0.21 3.03
CA PRO A 603 -13.80 -1.06 2.66
C PRO A 603 -14.29 -2.26 1.85
N ARG A 604 -13.42 -2.75 0.97
CA ARG A 604 -13.67 -3.99 0.26
C ARG A 604 -13.68 -5.17 1.23
N ILE A 605 -14.80 -5.87 1.27
CA ILE A 605 -14.97 -7.09 2.08
C ILE A 605 -14.60 -8.30 1.22
N ALA A 606 -13.62 -9.07 1.69
CA ALA A 606 -13.28 -10.35 1.07
C ALA A 606 -14.11 -11.47 1.70
N VAL A 607 -14.40 -12.50 0.90
CA VAL A 607 -15.02 -13.72 1.40
C VAL A 607 -13.94 -14.52 2.14
N SER A 608 -14.20 -14.87 3.40
CA SER A 608 -13.35 -15.74 4.21
C SER A 608 -13.05 -17.07 3.49
N LEU A 609 -11.95 -17.72 3.86
CA LEU A 609 -11.62 -19.07 3.38
C LEU A 609 -12.83 -19.99 3.59
N PRO A 610 -13.29 -20.70 2.53
CA PRO A 610 -14.53 -21.44 2.62
C PRO A 610 -14.50 -22.59 3.60
N GLU A 611 -15.59 -22.74 4.35
CA GLU A 611 -15.96 -24.03 4.94
C GLU A 611 -16.19 -25.08 3.84
N THR A 612 -15.98 -26.35 4.19
CA THR A 612 -15.80 -27.53 3.33
C THR A 612 -17.00 -27.93 2.43
N ARG A 613 -18.02 -27.07 2.23
CA ARG A 613 -19.21 -27.34 1.40
C ARG A 613 -19.68 -26.12 0.59
N ARG A 614 -18.96 -25.74 -0.47
CA ARG A 614 -19.46 -24.72 -1.44
C ARG A 614 -20.39 -25.34 -2.49
N SER A 615 -21.49 -24.64 -2.80
CA SER A 615 -22.27 -24.89 -4.02
C SER A 615 -21.47 -24.53 -5.28
N PRO A 616 -21.79 -25.10 -6.45
CA PRO A 616 -21.16 -24.71 -7.72
C PRO A 616 -21.31 -23.21 -8.04
N TYR A 617 -22.46 -22.62 -7.68
CA TYR A 617 -22.71 -21.18 -7.82
C TYR A 617 -21.72 -20.35 -6.98
N ALA A 618 -21.56 -20.70 -5.70
CA ALA A 618 -20.60 -20.02 -4.84
C ALA A 618 -19.18 -20.14 -5.39
N ARG A 619 -18.77 -21.30 -5.94
CA ARG A 619 -17.44 -21.46 -6.57
C ARG A 619 -17.22 -20.55 -7.79
N LEU A 620 -18.24 -20.31 -8.60
CA LEU A 620 -18.13 -19.45 -9.79
C LEU A 620 -18.07 -17.96 -9.44
N TYR A 621 -18.75 -17.54 -8.36
CA TYR A 621 -18.92 -16.13 -7.99
C TYR A 621 -18.08 -15.64 -6.79
N SER A 622 -17.43 -16.53 -6.02
CA SER A 622 -16.75 -16.16 -4.75
C SER A 622 -15.34 -15.53 -4.89
N GLY A 623 -14.88 -15.23 -6.11
CA GLY A 623 -13.54 -14.68 -6.35
C GLY A 623 -12.41 -15.61 -5.86
N GLU A 624 -11.18 -15.09 -5.77
CA GLU A 624 -10.04 -15.80 -5.18
C GLU A 624 -10.03 -15.61 -3.65
N PRO A 625 -10.39 -16.64 -2.84
CA PRO A 625 -10.30 -16.55 -1.39
C PRO A 625 -8.84 -16.52 -0.93
N GLY A 626 -8.56 -15.80 0.16
CA GLY A 626 -7.22 -15.77 0.79
C GLY A 626 -6.30 -14.62 0.34
N LEU A 627 -6.78 -13.71 -0.53
CA LEU A 627 -6.10 -12.44 -0.78
C LEU A 627 -6.64 -11.36 0.17
N ASP A 628 -5.73 -10.70 0.88
CA ASP A 628 -6.08 -9.58 1.77
C ASP A 628 -6.43 -8.33 0.95
N PRO A 629 -7.71 -7.88 0.96
CA PRO A 629 -8.14 -6.72 0.19
C PRO A 629 -7.55 -5.40 0.71
N TYR A 630 -7.00 -5.37 1.93
CA TYR A 630 -6.43 -4.17 2.54
C TYR A 630 -4.97 -3.90 2.13
N THR A 631 -4.31 -4.86 1.48
CA THR A 631 -2.88 -4.76 1.09
C THR A 631 -2.65 -4.28 -0.34
N ARG A 632 -3.69 -4.20 -1.18
CA ARG A 632 -3.58 -3.79 -2.59
C ARG A 632 -4.73 -2.90 -2.99
N THR A 633 -4.44 -1.86 -3.77
CA THR A 633 -5.48 -1.11 -4.47
C THR A 633 -6.10 -2.01 -5.54
N VAL A 634 -7.42 -2.16 -5.50
CA VAL A 634 -8.17 -2.92 -6.51
C VAL A 634 -9.06 -1.96 -7.27
N SER A 635 -9.14 -2.16 -8.58
CA SER A 635 -9.98 -1.36 -9.45
C SER A 635 -11.46 -1.62 -9.16
N ASP A 636 -12.21 -0.53 -9.00
CA ASP A 636 -13.66 -0.51 -8.95
C ASP A 636 -14.15 0.56 -9.93
N VAL A 637 -15.07 0.20 -10.82
CA VAL A 637 -15.50 1.10 -11.90
C VAL A 637 -16.10 2.39 -11.36
N TYR A 638 -16.86 2.32 -10.27
CA TYR A 638 -17.50 3.49 -9.69
C TYR A 638 -16.47 4.38 -9.00
N GLN A 639 -15.61 3.81 -8.17
CA GLN A 639 -14.56 4.58 -7.49
C GLN A 639 -13.55 5.16 -8.49
N ASP A 640 -13.14 4.40 -9.51
CA ASP A 640 -12.09 4.81 -10.44
C ASP A 640 -12.58 5.86 -11.45
N ALA A 641 -13.81 5.71 -11.96
CA ALA A 641 -14.34 6.60 -13.00
C ALA A 641 -15.12 7.80 -12.41
N PHE A 642 -15.72 7.65 -11.24
CA PHE A 642 -16.61 8.66 -10.64
C PHE A 642 -16.15 9.15 -9.28
N ASP A 643 -15.07 8.61 -8.70
CA ASP A 643 -14.62 8.90 -7.33
C ASP A 643 -15.75 8.67 -6.29
N GLU A 644 -16.60 7.65 -6.54
CA GLU A 644 -17.74 7.25 -5.68
C GLU A 644 -17.78 5.73 -5.49
N GLY A 645 -17.91 5.28 -4.24
CA GLY A 645 -18.15 3.89 -3.86
C GLY A 645 -19.64 3.57 -3.67
N SER A 646 -19.94 2.30 -3.44
CA SER A 646 -21.30 1.84 -3.06
C SER A 646 -21.33 1.42 -1.60
N PHE A 647 -22.09 2.13 -0.77
CA PHE A 647 -22.32 1.70 0.61
C PHE A 647 -23.29 0.51 0.63
N ILE A 648 -22.88 -0.56 1.29
CA ILE A 648 -23.65 -1.81 1.46
C ILE A 648 -23.90 -2.11 2.95
N GLY A 649 -23.95 -1.06 3.78
CA GLY A 649 -24.30 -1.16 5.19
C GLY A 649 -23.15 -1.55 6.11
N LYS A 650 -21.91 -1.61 5.60
CA LYS A 650 -20.71 -2.02 6.34
C LYS A 650 -19.60 -1.03 6.09
N GLY A 651 -18.83 -0.62 7.09
CA GLY A 651 -17.72 0.31 6.87
C GLY A 651 -17.69 1.40 7.92
N ILE A 652 -16.93 2.44 7.66
CA ILE A 652 -16.73 3.55 8.58
C ILE A 652 -17.46 4.80 8.08
N TYR A 653 -18.10 5.55 8.98
CA TYR A 653 -18.71 6.83 8.64
C TYR A 653 -18.44 7.89 9.70
N ASP A 654 -18.45 9.15 9.28
CA ASP A 654 -18.40 10.31 10.17
C ASP A 654 -19.82 10.60 10.67
N VAL A 655 -20.00 10.57 12.00
CA VAL A 655 -21.32 10.67 12.64
C VAL A 655 -22.00 11.99 12.30
N ASP A 656 -21.27 13.11 12.36
CA ASP A 656 -21.85 14.43 12.08
C ASP A 656 -22.17 14.60 10.60
N ALA A 657 -21.30 14.07 9.74
CA ALA A 657 -21.53 14.13 8.31
C ALA A 657 -22.72 13.28 7.88
N PHE A 658 -22.85 12.08 8.44
CA PHE A 658 -23.95 11.15 8.19
C PHE A 658 -25.28 11.72 8.65
N GLU A 659 -25.34 12.21 9.90
CA GLU A 659 -26.55 12.85 10.44
C GLU A 659 -26.94 14.10 9.65
N SER A 660 -25.98 14.99 9.36
CA SER A 660 -26.25 16.19 8.57
C SER A 660 -26.76 15.86 7.17
N ALA A 661 -26.28 14.77 6.57
CA ALA A 661 -26.67 14.34 5.25
C ALA A 661 -28.06 13.69 5.23
N LEU A 662 -28.51 13.04 6.30
CA LEU A 662 -29.69 12.17 6.28
C LEU A 662 -30.86 12.64 7.16
N ALA A 663 -30.62 13.51 8.13
CA ALA A 663 -31.65 14.00 9.05
C ALA A 663 -32.90 14.50 8.31
N ASP A 664 -34.07 14.03 8.76
CA ASP A 664 -35.41 14.34 8.26
C ASP A 664 -35.66 14.11 6.75
N ARG A 665 -34.78 13.38 6.04
CA ARG A 665 -34.94 13.16 4.59
C ARG A 665 -35.87 12.03 4.23
N PHE A 666 -35.78 10.94 4.97
CA PHE A 666 -36.41 9.69 4.60
C PHE A 666 -37.57 9.39 5.54
N PRO A 667 -38.81 9.31 5.02
CA PRO A 667 -39.95 8.95 5.85
C PRO A 667 -39.83 7.51 6.35
N ASP A 668 -40.29 7.28 7.57
CA ASP A 668 -40.32 5.97 8.20
C ASP A 668 -41.11 4.94 7.37
N ASN A 669 -40.64 3.71 7.39
CA ASN A 669 -41.19 2.49 6.82
C ASN A 669 -41.32 2.49 5.29
N ARG A 670 -40.61 3.38 4.59
CA ARG A 670 -40.65 3.45 3.11
C ARG A 670 -39.46 2.83 2.41
N ILE A 671 -38.34 2.66 3.10
CA ILE A 671 -37.09 2.20 2.52
C ILE A 671 -36.77 0.81 3.04
N LEU A 672 -36.63 -0.16 2.14
CA LEU A 672 -36.38 -1.56 2.50
C LEU A 672 -34.90 -1.84 2.81
N SER A 673 -33.98 -1.21 2.06
CA SER A 673 -32.53 -1.32 2.24
C SER A 673 -31.93 0.09 2.28
N HIS A 674 -31.17 0.33 3.34
CA HIS A 674 -30.63 1.62 3.76
C HIS A 674 -29.13 1.54 3.60
N ASP A 675 -28.65 1.59 2.36
CA ASP A 675 -27.23 1.41 2.12
C ASP A 675 -26.85 2.30 0.94
N LEU A 676 -27.36 1.97 -0.24
CA LEU A 676 -27.00 2.66 -1.49
C LEU A 676 -27.50 4.11 -1.50
N LEU A 677 -28.72 4.36 -1.02
CA LEU A 677 -29.29 5.71 -0.94
C LEU A 677 -28.50 6.61 0.02
N GLU A 678 -28.13 6.10 1.19
CA GLU A 678 -27.35 6.85 2.18
C GLU A 678 -25.97 7.21 1.61
N GLY A 679 -25.35 6.26 0.92
CA GLY A 679 -24.12 6.47 0.16
C GLY A 679 -24.22 7.57 -0.89
N CYS A 680 -25.38 7.78 -1.52
CA CYS A 680 -25.57 8.88 -2.47
C CYS A 680 -25.66 10.28 -1.81
N TYR A 681 -26.13 10.39 -0.56
CA TYR A 681 -26.25 11.68 0.14
C TYR A 681 -24.99 12.02 0.93
N ALA A 682 -24.46 11.05 1.67
CA ALA A 682 -23.24 11.21 2.47
C ALA A 682 -21.95 11.04 1.65
N ARG A 683 -22.08 10.57 0.39
CA ARG A 683 -21.00 10.19 -0.51
C ARG A 683 -20.11 9.07 0.07
N ALA A 684 -20.24 7.89 -0.51
CA ALA A 684 -19.39 6.75 -0.17
C ALA A 684 -18.08 6.76 -0.97
N GLY A 685 -16.98 6.38 -0.34
CA GLY A 685 -15.70 6.05 -0.97
C GLY A 685 -15.32 4.59 -0.70
N LEU A 686 -14.35 4.05 -1.44
CA LEU A 686 -13.91 2.65 -1.33
C LEU A 686 -12.50 2.52 -0.73
#